data_AF-A0A7W2LK30-F1
#
_entry.id   AF-A0A7W2LK30-F1
#
_cell.length_a   1.000
_cell.length_b   1.000
_cell.length_c   1.000
_cell.angle_alpha   90.00
_cell.angle_beta   90.00
_cell.angle_gamma   90.00
#
_symmetry.space_group_name_H-M   'P 1'
#
loop_
_entity.id
_entity.type
_entity.pdbx_description
1 polymer ?
#
loop_
_entity_poly.entity_id
_entity_poly.type
_entity_poly.pdbx_seq_one_letter_code
_entity_poly.pdbx_strand_id
1 'polypeptide(L)'
;MADQTQRLEIATVRAEVGSNIVYRFANDAVNADSIPTQTGDIQNLKQILLEIQQDAAEKISISTTIYPSVAAGLAATADQGIFLVQSNDADEIYAVWQNQGGTAVNTGKTALSATAIQTALDASNEAAQAAEDAAEVATNRTAGFLSPSSVAPILRDNGLPLQVGDRYFNTEAQFEYIYTDSGWEPNDSLEAINEFMARLEDTMSVENGSSMVGTRLPSQSLLAQAIGRALTEKLYDTVSIKDFVIFGDPVQSSPETADWYPTVQRCFTWAQQNVIGKARGVNIMWPAMECRMSQQAVLDLAPAGTQNTGAVGINIYGAGTGQTIVVAMPTNTTGCFRLTSGRNMELFQVTGISFLSDLDEDAPTNNGIALVIDSALKRGDVGYGDQPRWSVILDDIYIGGYGKTAGNVARRGNWLKGINIKDKYHPKLSNIRCLARYSNIIGARTACEYAIHFEACYSPDMWRMYIHGGWNKGIWLDDVFNIVGGYEDMRLANWFVAGSNYGIGVTHEFDNRPDTTSLYEPGGAITVGHLNCRKVGITIRHHRQVIISDIYAYVAREDRADGELLPSIILLDGAADIQISGQFFEPGFYNSDSNASCAVRIEGASEGITVDAQFGNGGIGVLNNSTYTTRKTIVVNAKLQSSRRLTTYPTFKLIVDNSGTVTAFSNLLQNSQDRHTMSSGKPSPTHPVAHRLTGLAPGQLYGGAYEIACVNSLGVETLQALIQGRFTDATAGAEISSLGLLVNDSGVIREAMTLRKPTVDNDGYPILLFRTSSTTVAAKRVKMGPANSGPGGVGRALYVDN
;
A
#
# COMPACT_ATOMS: atom_id res chain seq x y z
N MET A 1 -55.11 -91.50 -93.43
CA MET A 1 -56.23 -91.38 -94.40
C MET A 1 -57.54 -90.96 -93.73
N ALA A 2 -57.93 -91.49 -92.56
CA ALA A 2 -59.16 -91.08 -91.86
C ALA A 2 -59.27 -89.57 -91.52
N ASP A 3 -58.17 -88.91 -91.14
CA ASP A 3 -58.15 -87.47 -90.80
C ASP A 3 -58.49 -86.55 -92.00
N GLN A 4 -58.16 -86.96 -93.25
CA GLN A 4 -58.50 -86.14 -94.42
C GLN A 4 -59.99 -86.20 -94.80
N THR A 5 -60.64 -87.35 -94.62
CA THR A 5 -62.07 -87.50 -94.95
C THR A 5 -62.97 -86.70 -93.99
N GLN A 6 -62.69 -86.75 -92.68
CA GLN A 6 -63.42 -85.94 -91.69
C GLN A 6 -63.25 -84.44 -91.92
N ARG A 7 -62.05 -83.98 -92.29
CA ARG A 7 -61.82 -82.57 -92.65
C ARG A 7 -62.59 -82.15 -93.88
N LEU A 8 -62.78 -83.04 -94.87
CA LEU A 8 -63.56 -82.76 -96.06
C LEU A 8 -65.06 -82.62 -95.74
N GLU A 9 -65.65 -83.54 -94.94
CA GLU A 9 -67.05 -83.44 -94.51
C GLU A 9 -67.33 -82.16 -93.72
N ILE A 10 -66.47 -81.80 -92.77
CA ILE A 10 -66.62 -80.55 -92.00
C ILE A 10 -66.50 -79.33 -92.92
N ALA A 11 -65.59 -79.34 -93.89
CA ALA A 11 -65.45 -78.26 -94.86
C ALA A 11 -66.70 -78.13 -95.74
N THR A 12 -67.29 -79.25 -96.19
CA THR A 12 -68.53 -79.24 -96.99
C THR A 12 -69.72 -78.70 -96.19
N VAL A 13 -69.92 -79.15 -94.94
CA VAL A 13 -71.01 -78.63 -94.08
C VAL A 13 -70.84 -77.13 -93.82
N ARG A 14 -69.62 -76.66 -93.57
CA ARG A 14 -69.36 -75.22 -93.38
C ARG A 14 -69.63 -74.41 -94.64
N ALA A 15 -69.30 -74.95 -95.82
CA ALA A 15 -69.59 -74.29 -97.09
C ALA A 15 -71.11 -74.18 -97.33
N GLU A 16 -71.88 -75.22 -96.98
CA GLU A 16 -73.34 -75.23 -97.12
C GLU A 16 -74.02 -74.23 -96.18
N VAL A 17 -73.60 -74.18 -94.90
CA VAL A 17 -74.09 -73.19 -93.92
C VAL A 17 -73.76 -71.76 -94.38
N GLY A 18 -72.53 -71.52 -94.86
CA GLY A 18 -72.13 -70.21 -95.38
C GLY A 18 -72.96 -69.78 -96.59
N SER A 19 -73.23 -70.69 -97.52
CA SER A 19 -74.07 -70.43 -98.69
C SER A 19 -75.50 -70.03 -98.30
N ASN A 20 -76.10 -70.71 -97.32
CA ASN A 20 -77.46 -70.42 -96.85
C ASN A 20 -77.57 -69.04 -96.15
N ILE A 21 -76.57 -68.68 -95.32
CA ILE A 21 -76.52 -67.35 -94.69
C ILE A 21 -76.45 -66.24 -95.74
N VAL A 22 -75.59 -66.39 -96.76
CA VAL A 22 -75.46 -65.41 -97.85
C VAL A 22 -76.76 -65.31 -98.65
N TYR A 23 -77.42 -66.44 -98.92
CA TYR A 23 -78.69 -66.45 -99.64
C TYR A 23 -79.78 -65.68 -98.86
N ARG A 24 -79.93 -65.96 -97.56
CA ARG A 24 -80.90 -65.28 -96.70
C ARG A 24 -80.58 -63.79 -96.55
N PHE A 25 -79.31 -63.42 -96.38
CA PHE A 25 -78.89 -62.03 -96.23
C PHE A 25 -79.28 -61.18 -97.45
N ALA A 26 -79.17 -61.75 -98.66
CA ALA A 26 -79.48 -61.05 -99.90
C ALA A 26 -80.97 -61.08 -100.28
N ASN A 27 -81.70 -62.16 -99.97
CA ASN A 27 -83.03 -62.40 -100.55
C ASN A 27 -84.20 -62.27 -99.58
N ASP A 28 -83.97 -62.42 -98.26
CA ASP A 28 -85.05 -62.38 -97.26
C ASP A 28 -85.83 -61.05 -97.33
N ALA A 29 -87.11 -61.08 -96.98
CA ALA A 29 -87.96 -59.90 -96.91
C ALA A 29 -87.61 -59.03 -95.69
N VAL A 30 -88.00 -57.75 -95.70
CA VAL A 30 -87.69 -56.83 -94.58
C VAL A 30 -88.28 -57.29 -93.23
N ASN A 31 -89.38 -58.04 -93.27
CA ASN A 31 -90.08 -58.61 -92.13
C ASN A 31 -89.71 -60.08 -91.87
N ALA A 32 -88.67 -60.62 -92.51
CA ALA A 32 -88.20 -61.96 -92.23
C ALA A 32 -87.50 -62.02 -90.86
N ASP A 33 -87.60 -63.18 -90.20
CA ASP A 33 -86.87 -63.45 -88.97
C ASP A 33 -85.36 -63.32 -89.21
N SER A 34 -84.65 -62.87 -88.18
CA SER A 34 -83.20 -62.70 -88.23
C SER A 34 -82.48 -63.99 -88.64
N ILE A 35 -81.31 -63.86 -89.27
CA ILE A 35 -80.54 -65.00 -89.78
C ILE A 35 -79.68 -65.52 -88.64
N PRO A 36 -79.94 -66.72 -88.10
CA PRO A 36 -79.21 -67.21 -86.96
C PRO A 36 -77.80 -67.61 -87.37
N THR A 37 -76.80 -67.09 -86.64
CA THR A 37 -75.40 -67.47 -86.80
C THR A 37 -74.81 -67.91 -85.46
N GLN A 38 -73.65 -68.57 -85.46
CA GLN A 38 -73.01 -69.04 -84.23
C GLN A 38 -72.57 -67.90 -83.28
N THR A 39 -72.50 -66.66 -83.77
CA THR A 39 -72.10 -65.47 -83.01
C THR A 39 -73.28 -64.56 -82.63
N GLY A 40 -74.52 -65.00 -82.88
CA GLY A 40 -75.73 -64.21 -82.72
C GLY A 40 -76.44 -63.95 -84.04
N ASP A 41 -77.71 -63.55 -83.98
CA ASP A 41 -78.52 -63.36 -85.16
C ASP A 41 -78.08 -62.10 -85.93
N ILE A 42 -78.04 -62.18 -87.26
CA ILE A 42 -77.74 -61.04 -88.13
C ILE A 42 -78.98 -60.60 -88.91
N GLN A 43 -79.12 -59.29 -89.12
CA GLN A 43 -80.16 -58.71 -89.97
C GLN A 43 -79.87 -59.00 -91.46
N ASN A 44 -80.93 -59.02 -92.29
CA ASN A 44 -80.77 -59.09 -93.74
C ASN A 44 -80.47 -57.70 -94.35
N LEU A 45 -80.03 -57.67 -95.60
CA LEU A 45 -79.64 -56.44 -96.29
C LEU A 45 -80.76 -55.38 -96.32
N LYS A 46 -82.03 -55.79 -96.43
CA LYS A 46 -83.18 -54.88 -96.48
C LYS A 46 -83.47 -54.24 -95.12
N GLN A 47 -83.23 -54.96 -94.02
CA GLN A 47 -83.33 -54.42 -92.66
C GLN A 47 -82.24 -53.36 -92.40
N ILE A 48 -80.99 -53.64 -92.81
CA ILE A 48 -79.88 -52.67 -92.69
C ILE A 48 -80.13 -51.39 -93.49
N LEU A 49 -80.65 -51.52 -94.72
CA LEU A 49 -81.00 -50.38 -95.56
C LEU A 49 -82.05 -49.46 -94.91
N LEU A 50 -83.00 -50.03 -94.16
CA LEU A 50 -84.02 -49.26 -93.45
C LEU A 50 -83.42 -48.44 -92.29
N GLU A 51 -82.52 -49.03 -91.51
CA GLU A 51 -81.80 -48.31 -90.44
C GLU A 51 -80.98 -47.15 -91.01
N ILE A 52 -80.28 -47.36 -92.13
CA ILE A 52 -79.51 -46.28 -92.78
C ILE A 52 -80.43 -45.15 -93.26
N GLN A 53 -81.62 -45.48 -93.79
CA GLN A 53 -82.60 -44.47 -94.18
C GLN A 53 -83.15 -43.68 -92.98
N GLN A 54 -83.35 -44.34 -91.83
CA GLN A 54 -83.76 -43.69 -90.59
C GLN A 54 -82.66 -42.77 -90.03
N ASP A 55 -81.40 -43.22 -89.98
CA ASP A 55 -80.27 -42.41 -89.48
C ASP A 55 -79.98 -41.20 -90.39
N ALA A 56 -80.20 -41.34 -91.71
CA ALA A 56 -80.11 -40.22 -92.65
C ALA A 56 -81.23 -39.19 -92.46
N ALA A 57 -82.45 -39.62 -92.14
CA ALA A 57 -83.56 -38.73 -91.79
C ALA A 57 -83.32 -38.02 -90.45
N GLU A 58 -82.64 -38.66 -89.50
CA GLU A 58 -82.25 -38.10 -88.21
C GLU A 58 -81.17 -37.01 -88.29
N LYS A 59 -80.25 -37.10 -89.26
CA LYS A 59 -79.12 -36.16 -89.40
C LYS A 59 -79.35 -35.03 -90.41
N ILE A 60 -80.36 -35.13 -91.27
CA ILE A 60 -80.79 -34.07 -92.21
C ILE A 60 -82.26 -33.75 -91.99
N SER A 61 -82.60 -33.25 -90.80
CA SER A 61 -83.92 -32.68 -90.50
C SER A 61 -83.81 -31.15 -90.45
N ILE A 62 -83.69 -30.51 -91.61
CA ILE A 62 -84.22 -29.14 -91.77
C ILE A 62 -85.69 -29.31 -92.12
N SER A 63 -86.52 -29.62 -91.13
CA SER A 63 -87.96 -29.39 -91.30
C SER A 63 -88.14 -27.89 -91.45
N THR A 64 -88.65 -27.44 -92.60
CA THR A 64 -88.92 -26.02 -92.86
C THR A 64 -90.08 -25.48 -92.03
N THR A 65 -90.72 -26.32 -91.22
CA THR A 65 -91.89 -25.98 -90.43
C THR A 65 -91.68 -26.36 -88.97
N ILE A 66 -91.75 -25.36 -88.10
CA ILE A 66 -91.90 -25.53 -86.65
C ILE A 66 -93.41 -25.55 -86.37
N TYR A 67 -93.89 -26.64 -85.80
CA TYR A 67 -95.30 -26.78 -85.46
C TYR A 67 -95.59 -26.14 -84.10
N PRO A 68 -96.76 -25.52 -83.93
CA PRO A 68 -97.13 -24.87 -82.67
C PRO A 68 -97.44 -25.88 -81.55
N SER A 69 -97.63 -27.17 -81.87
CA SER A 69 -97.84 -28.21 -80.88
C SER A 69 -97.40 -29.57 -81.38
N VAL A 70 -97.13 -30.49 -80.44
CA VAL A 70 -96.77 -31.88 -80.72
C VAL A 70 -97.85 -32.59 -81.56
N ALA A 71 -99.13 -32.34 -81.26
CA ALA A 71 -100.25 -32.93 -81.99
C ALA A 71 -100.30 -32.48 -83.46
N ALA A 72 -100.02 -31.20 -83.73
CA ALA A 72 -100.00 -30.67 -85.09
C ALA A 72 -98.84 -31.25 -85.91
N GLY A 73 -97.66 -31.39 -85.30
CA GLY A 73 -96.51 -32.00 -85.95
C GLY A 73 -96.71 -33.50 -86.20
N LEU A 74 -97.28 -34.22 -85.23
CA LEU A 74 -97.57 -35.65 -85.36
C LEU A 74 -98.55 -35.95 -86.50
N ALA A 75 -99.60 -35.13 -86.66
CA ALA A 75 -100.60 -35.31 -87.71
C ALA A 75 -100.06 -35.00 -89.12
N ALA A 76 -99.10 -34.07 -89.22
CA ALA A 76 -98.52 -33.63 -90.49
C ALA A 76 -97.31 -34.47 -90.92
N THR A 77 -96.75 -35.27 -90.02
CA THR A 77 -95.50 -36.00 -90.25
C THR A 77 -95.81 -37.49 -90.43
N ALA A 78 -95.30 -38.08 -91.51
CA ALA A 78 -95.45 -39.51 -91.75
C ALA A 78 -94.76 -40.33 -90.64
N ASP A 79 -95.16 -41.58 -90.48
CA ASP A 79 -94.52 -42.50 -89.54
C ASP A 79 -93.01 -42.57 -89.79
N GLN A 80 -92.22 -42.63 -88.72
CA GLN A 80 -90.76 -42.51 -88.64
C GLN A 80 -90.17 -41.12 -88.95
N GLY A 81 -90.99 -40.14 -89.33
CA GLY A 81 -90.53 -38.78 -89.63
C GLY A 81 -90.28 -37.92 -88.37
N ILE A 82 -89.33 -36.98 -88.49
CA ILE A 82 -89.01 -35.99 -87.46
C ILE A 82 -89.76 -34.68 -87.73
N PHE A 83 -90.20 -34.03 -86.65
CA PHE A 83 -90.81 -32.71 -86.70
C PHE A 83 -90.35 -31.82 -85.53
N LEU A 84 -90.41 -30.51 -85.76
CA LEU A 84 -89.99 -29.51 -84.79
C LEU A 84 -91.23 -28.92 -84.12
N VAL A 85 -91.19 -28.75 -82.80
CA VAL A 85 -92.27 -28.11 -82.04
C VAL A 85 -91.72 -26.89 -81.33
N GLN A 86 -92.42 -25.78 -81.41
CA GLN A 86 -92.03 -24.54 -80.72
C GLN A 86 -91.88 -24.78 -79.21
N SER A 87 -90.78 -24.32 -78.61
CA SER A 87 -90.59 -24.41 -77.15
C SER A 87 -91.34 -23.26 -76.45
N ASN A 88 -91.80 -23.53 -75.23
CA ASN A 88 -92.40 -22.51 -74.36
C ASN A 88 -91.36 -21.91 -73.39
N ASP A 89 -90.12 -22.41 -73.42
CA ASP A 89 -89.00 -21.91 -72.63
C ASP A 89 -88.40 -20.65 -73.30
N ALA A 90 -88.17 -19.59 -72.53
CA ALA A 90 -87.59 -18.35 -73.05
C ALA A 90 -86.14 -18.52 -73.54
N ASP A 91 -85.46 -19.56 -73.04
CA ASP A 91 -84.09 -19.88 -73.39
C ASP A 91 -84.00 -20.85 -74.59
N GLU A 92 -85.13 -21.28 -75.17
CA GLU A 92 -85.19 -22.24 -76.28
C GLU A 92 -86.12 -21.81 -77.43
N ILE A 93 -85.72 -22.10 -78.68
CA ILE A 93 -86.49 -21.76 -79.88
C ILE A 93 -87.47 -22.90 -80.25
N TYR A 94 -87.01 -24.16 -80.23
CA TYR A 94 -87.82 -25.34 -80.54
C TYR A 94 -87.24 -26.62 -79.92
N ALA A 95 -88.09 -27.64 -79.76
CA ALA A 95 -87.75 -29.00 -79.39
C ALA A 95 -88.00 -29.97 -80.55
N VAL A 96 -87.18 -31.01 -80.67
CA VAL A 96 -87.23 -32.00 -81.77
C VAL A 96 -87.99 -33.27 -81.35
N TRP A 97 -88.97 -33.67 -82.14
CA TRP A 97 -89.86 -34.82 -81.90
C TRP A 97 -89.90 -35.79 -83.11
N GLN A 98 -90.25 -37.05 -82.87
CA GLN A 98 -90.38 -38.08 -83.92
C GLN A 98 -91.76 -38.74 -83.88
N ASN A 99 -92.37 -39.01 -85.04
CA ASN A 99 -93.54 -39.86 -85.15
C ASN A 99 -93.11 -41.33 -85.17
N GLN A 100 -93.50 -42.13 -84.17
CA GLN A 100 -93.29 -43.57 -84.13
C GLN A 100 -94.65 -44.28 -83.98
N GLY A 101 -95.10 -44.95 -85.04
CA GLY A 101 -96.35 -45.69 -85.09
C GLY A 101 -97.59 -44.85 -84.78
N GLY A 102 -97.59 -43.55 -85.13
CA GLY A 102 -98.67 -42.61 -84.80
C GLY A 102 -98.59 -42.01 -83.40
N THR A 103 -97.48 -42.19 -82.68
CA THR A 103 -97.21 -41.60 -81.36
C THR A 103 -96.03 -40.64 -81.45
N ALA A 104 -96.13 -39.46 -80.83
CA ALA A 104 -95.03 -38.50 -80.78
C ALA A 104 -94.04 -38.84 -79.65
N VAL A 105 -92.76 -38.98 -79.99
CA VAL A 105 -91.65 -39.24 -79.05
C VAL A 105 -90.71 -38.03 -79.02
N ASN A 106 -90.39 -37.53 -77.82
CA ASN A 106 -89.43 -36.44 -77.63
C ASN A 106 -88.00 -36.98 -77.75
N THR A 107 -87.16 -36.33 -78.54
CA THR A 107 -85.75 -36.75 -78.73
C THR A 107 -84.79 -36.15 -77.69
N GLY A 108 -85.25 -35.23 -76.85
CA GLY A 108 -84.44 -34.54 -75.83
C GLY A 108 -83.55 -33.41 -76.38
N LYS A 109 -83.66 -33.06 -77.66
CA LYS A 109 -82.84 -32.03 -78.31
C LYS A 109 -83.61 -30.72 -78.45
N THR A 110 -82.98 -29.60 -78.06
CA THR A 110 -83.52 -28.23 -78.13
C THR A 110 -82.49 -27.26 -78.73
N ALA A 111 -82.94 -26.08 -79.19
CA ALA A 111 -82.08 -25.02 -79.73
C ALA A 111 -82.14 -23.77 -78.84
N LEU A 112 -81.00 -23.26 -78.35
CA LEU A 112 -80.94 -22.12 -77.42
C LEU A 112 -81.23 -20.76 -78.08
N SER A 113 -81.75 -19.80 -77.31
CA SER A 113 -82.04 -18.43 -77.75
C SER A 113 -80.79 -17.52 -77.77
N ALA A 114 -80.81 -16.47 -78.59
CA ALA A 114 -79.70 -15.51 -78.70
C ALA A 114 -79.44 -14.72 -77.39
N THR A 115 -80.46 -14.56 -76.55
CA THR A 115 -80.38 -13.83 -75.27
C THR A 115 -79.51 -14.56 -74.26
N ALA A 116 -79.60 -15.90 -74.19
CA ALA A 116 -78.80 -16.71 -73.27
C ALA A 116 -77.29 -16.63 -73.57
N ILE A 117 -76.90 -16.41 -74.82
CA ILE A 117 -75.49 -16.27 -75.23
C ILE A 117 -74.92 -14.91 -74.79
N GLN A 118 -75.72 -13.84 -74.88
CA GLN A 118 -75.26 -12.49 -74.53
C GLN A 118 -74.99 -12.35 -73.02
N THR A 119 -75.86 -12.92 -72.17
CA THR A 119 -75.69 -12.88 -70.71
C THR A 119 -74.40 -13.57 -70.24
N ALA A 120 -74.00 -14.66 -70.90
CA ALA A 120 -72.74 -15.34 -70.59
C ALA A 120 -71.50 -14.50 -70.98
N LEU A 121 -71.60 -13.70 -72.04
CA LEU A 121 -70.51 -12.84 -72.51
C LEU A 121 -70.27 -11.66 -71.56
N ASP A 122 -71.35 -11.04 -71.08
CA ASP A 122 -71.27 -9.88 -70.18
C ASP A 122 -70.61 -10.26 -68.85
N ALA A 123 -70.96 -11.42 -68.27
CA ALA A 123 -70.36 -11.92 -67.03
C ALA A 123 -68.85 -12.21 -67.16
N SER A 124 -68.38 -12.64 -68.33
CA SER A 124 -66.95 -12.89 -68.57
C SER A 124 -66.14 -11.60 -68.64
N ASN A 125 -66.72 -10.51 -69.14
CA ASN A 125 -66.03 -9.23 -69.29
C ASN A 125 -65.84 -8.52 -67.95
N GLU A 126 -66.81 -8.59 -67.04
CA GLU A 126 -66.69 -8.00 -65.70
C GLU A 126 -65.56 -8.63 -64.87
N ALA A 127 -65.38 -9.96 -64.98
CA ALA A 127 -64.31 -10.65 -64.27
C ALA A 127 -62.90 -10.28 -64.76
N ALA A 128 -62.75 -9.98 -66.06
CA ALA A 128 -61.48 -9.56 -66.64
C ALA A 128 -61.04 -8.17 -66.14
N GLN A 129 -61.98 -7.22 -66.02
CA GLN A 129 -61.67 -5.86 -65.56
C GLN A 129 -61.16 -5.85 -64.11
N ALA A 130 -61.77 -6.64 -63.22
CA ALA A 130 -61.36 -6.71 -61.82
C ALA A 130 -59.92 -7.26 -61.62
N ALA A 131 -59.44 -8.09 -62.55
CA ALA A 131 -58.09 -8.63 -62.50
C ALA A 131 -57.03 -7.59 -62.93
N GLU A 132 -57.34 -6.73 -63.89
CA GLU A 132 -56.44 -5.63 -64.30
C GLU A 132 -56.23 -4.61 -63.17
N ASP A 133 -57.31 -4.18 -62.51
CA ASP A 133 -57.25 -3.20 -61.43
C ASP A 133 -56.37 -3.68 -60.25
N ALA A 134 -56.41 -4.97 -59.93
CA ALA A 134 -55.60 -5.55 -58.87
C ALA A 134 -54.09 -5.59 -59.20
N ALA A 135 -53.73 -5.78 -60.47
CA ALA A 135 -52.34 -5.82 -60.93
C ALA A 135 -51.68 -4.44 -60.90
N GLU A 136 -52.43 -3.37 -61.21
CA GLU A 136 -51.94 -1.99 -61.15
C GLU A 136 -51.59 -1.56 -59.70
N VAL A 137 -52.46 -1.90 -58.75
CA VAL A 137 -52.25 -1.58 -57.32
C VAL A 137 -51.01 -2.28 -56.76
N ALA A 138 -50.77 -3.54 -57.14
CA ALA A 138 -49.58 -4.28 -56.71
C ALA A 138 -48.29 -3.65 -57.27
N THR A 139 -48.29 -3.28 -58.56
CA THR A 139 -47.14 -2.65 -59.24
C THR A 139 -46.75 -1.32 -58.58
N ASN A 140 -47.73 -0.50 -58.23
CA ASN A 140 -47.50 0.79 -57.57
C ASN A 140 -46.94 0.64 -56.13
N ARG A 141 -47.29 -0.43 -55.40
CA ARG A 141 -46.76 -0.67 -54.05
C ARG A 141 -45.30 -1.10 -54.02
N THR A 142 -44.82 -1.83 -55.04
CA THR A 142 -43.42 -2.26 -55.14
C THR A 142 -42.49 -1.20 -55.73
N ALA A 143 -43.03 -0.21 -56.44
CA ALA A 143 -42.22 0.83 -57.10
C ALA A 143 -41.42 1.73 -56.15
N GLY A 144 -41.79 1.77 -54.85
CA GLY A 144 -41.08 2.54 -53.83
C GLY A 144 -39.79 1.90 -53.29
N PHE A 145 -39.50 0.64 -53.64
CA PHE A 145 -38.24 -0.03 -53.28
C PHE A 145 -37.41 -0.25 -54.53
N LEU A 146 -36.42 0.62 -54.75
CA LEU A 146 -35.52 0.57 -55.90
C LEU A 146 -34.40 -0.44 -55.67
N SER A 147 -33.83 -0.90 -56.79
CA SER A 147 -32.69 -1.82 -56.79
C SER A 147 -31.47 -1.23 -56.07
N PRO A 148 -30.66 -2.06 -55.38
CA PRO A 148 -29.40 -1.61 -54.81
C PRO A 148 -28.45 -1.04 -55.87
N SER A 149 -27.78 0.07 -55.57
CA SER A 149 -26.91 0.78 -56.51
C SER A 149 -25.77 1.48 -55.77
N SER A 150 -24.59 1.65 -56.36
CA SER A 150 -23.53 2.48 -55.77
C SER A 150 -23.78 3.99 -55.92
N VAL A 151 -24.63 4.38 -56.88
CA VAL A 151 -24.97 5.78 -57.18
C VAL A 151 -26.45 6.02 -56.93
N ALA A 152 -26.77 7.18 -56.37
CA ALA A 152 -28.14 7.61 -56.13
C ALA A 152 -28.99 7.56 -57.43
N PRO A 153 -30.09 6.78 -57.46
CA PRO A 153 -30.98 6.75 -58.61
C PRO A 153 -31.55 8.14 -58.88
N ILE A 154 -31.76 8.47 -60.16
CA ILE A 154 -32.43 9.72 -60.60
C ILE A 154 -33.86 9.47 -61.09
N LEU A 155 -34.20 8.20 -61.29
CA LEU A 155 -35.51 7.68 -61.69
C LEU A 155 -35.73 6.37 -60.92
N ARG A 156 -37.00 5.98 -60.81
CA ARG A 156 -37.36 4.62 -60.38
C ARG A 156 -36.92 3.58 -61.41
N ASP A 157 -36.85 2.32 -60.99
CA ASP A 157 -36.46 1.20 -61.87
C ASP A 157 -37.39 1.02 -63.08
N ASN A 158 -38.63 1.54 -63.00
CA ASN A 158 -39.60 1.57 -64.09
C ASN A 158 -39.51 2.83 -65.00
N GLY A 159 -38.51 3.70 -64.78
CA GLY A 159 -38.28 4.92 -65.56
C GLY A 159 -39.13 6.13 -65.16
N LEU A 160 -40.02 6.00 -64.15
CA LEU A 160 -40.81 7.12 -63.63
C LEU A 160 -39.96 8.04 -62.72
N PRO A 161 -40.38 9.30 -62.54
CA PRO A 161 -39.78 10.19 -61.55
C PRO A 161 -39.83 9.60 -60.13
N LEU A 162 -38.81 9.91 -59.33
CA LEU A 162 -38.78 9.57 -57.91
C LEU A 162 -39.91 10.29 -57.17
N GLN A 163 -40.45 9.65 -56.13
CA GLN A 163 -41.40 10.27 -55.20
C GLN A 163 -40.88 10.19 -53.78
N VAL A 164 -41.31 11.13 -52.94
CA VAL A 164 -41.03 11.12 -51.51
C VAL A 164 -41.43 9.79 -50.90
N GLY A 165 -40.51 9.17 -50.17
CA GLY A 165 -40.68 7.85 -49.56
C GLY A 165 -40.07 6.69 -50.35
N ASP A 166 -39.58 6.92 -51.58
CA ASP A 166 -38.80 5.93 -52.33
C ASP A 166 -37.51 5.55 -51.59
N ARG A 167 -37.07 4.29 -51.70
CA ARG A 167 -35.93 3.76 -50.94
C ARG A 167 -34.99 2.98 -51.85
N TYR A 168 -33.68 3.11 -51.64
CA TYR A 168 -32.68 2.22 -52.26
C TYR A 168 -31.54 1.93 -51.29
N PHE A 169 -30.89 0.77 -51.46
CA PHE A 169 -29.68 0.44 -50.71
C PHE A 169 -28.45 0.88 -51.49
N ASN A 170 -27.67 1.81 -50.93
CA ASN A 170 -26.42 2.21 -51.53
C ASN A 170 -25.34 1.15 -51.26
N THR A 171 -24.85 0.47 -52.30
CA THR A 171 -23.90 -0.64 -52.14
C THR A 171 -22.46 -0.21 -51.85
N GLU A 172 -22.10 1.04 -52.14
CA GLU A 172 -20.77 1.60 -51.86
C GLU A 172 -20.71 2.15 -50.43
N ALA A 173 -21.73 2.91 -50.04
CA ALA A 173 -21.88 3.39 -48.66
C ALA A 173 -22.30 2.28 -47.69
N GLN A 174 -22.92 1.19 -48.18
CA GLN A 174 -23.53 0.11 -47.40
C GLN A 174 -24.71 0.53 -46.49
N PHE A 175 -25.55 1.46 -46.96
CA PHE A 175 -26.70 1.98 -46.19
C PHE A 175 -27.95 2.22 -47.05
N GLU A 176 -29.14 2.17 -46.43
CA GLU A 176 -30.40 2.52 -47.08
C GLU A 176 -30.65 4.05 -47.06
N TYR A 177 -31.05 4.58 -48.21
CA TYR A 177 -31.46 5.98 -48.38
C TYR A 177 -32.97 6.05 -48.66
N ILE A 178 -33.61 7.13 -48.20
CA ILE A 178 -34.98 7.50 -48.49
C ILE A 178 -35.02 8.82 -49.27
N TYR A 179 -35.86 8.91 -50.29
CA TYR A 179 -36.04 10.13 -51.08
C TYR A 179 -37.03 11.06 -50.36
N THR A 180 -36.65 12.30 -50.14
CA THR A 180 -37.42 13.35 -49.47
C THR A 180 -37.61 14.55 -50.41
N ASP A 181 -38.33 15.58 -49.95
CA ASP A 181 -38.50 16.84 -50.70
C ASP A 181 -37.17 17.58 -50.98
N SER A 182 -36.11 17.24 -50.22
CA SER A 182 -34.74 17.76 -50.37
C SER A 182 -33.81 16.85 -51.17
N GLY A 183 -34.25 15.67 -51.60
CA GLY A 183 -33.46 14.68 -52.33
C GLY A 183 -33.22 13.39 -51.54
N TRP A 184 -32.15 12.64 -51.86
CA TRP A 184 -31.82 11.41 -51.14
C TRP A 184 -31.18 11.71 -49.79
N GLU A 185 -31.80 11.24 -48.71
CA GLU A 185 -31.29 11.33 -47.35
C GLU A 185 -31.10 9.93 -46.75
N PRO A 186 -30.10 9.71 -45.89
CA PRO A 186 -29.96 8.42 -45.22
C PRO A 186 -31.15 8.15 -44.28
N ASN A 187 -31.67 6.93 -44.27
CA ASN A 187 -32.83 6.55 -43.43
C ASN A 187 -32.48 6.64 -41.93
N ASP A 188 -33.49 6.85 -41.05
CA ASP A 188 -33.44 7.03 -39.58
C ASP A 188 -32.54 6.03 -38.84
N SER A 189 -32.23 4.88 -39.45
CA SER A 189 -31.29 3.89 -38.92
C SER A 189 -29.87 4.43 -38.77
N LEU A 190 -29.44 5.36 -39.63
CA LEU A 190 -28.10 5.98 -39.55
C LEU A 190 -28.04 7.03 -38.44
N GLU A 191 -29.09 7.82 -38.26
CA GLU A 191 -29.19 8.76 -37.13
C GLU A 191 -29.19 7.99 -35.81
N ALA A 192 -29.96 6.90 -35.71
CA ALA A 192 -29.99 6.04 -34.52
C ALA A 192 -28.64 5.35 -34.24
N ILE A 193 -27.93 4.86 -35.28
CA ILE A 193 -26.59 4.28 -35.14
C ILE A 193 -25.58 5.35 -34.71
N ASN A 194 -25.62 6.53 -35.33
CA ASN A 194 -24.71 7.63 -34.98
C ASN A 194 -24.97 8.17 -33.57
N GLU A 195 -26.24 8.29 -33.15
CA GLU A 195 -26.61 8.64 -31.78
C GLU A 195 -26.15 7.57 -30.79
N PHE A 196 -26.32 6.29 -31.11
CA PHE A 196 -25.85 5.20 -30.27
C PHE A 196 -24.32 5.20 -30.14
N MET A 197 -23.60 5.38 -31.24
CA MET A 197 -22.14 5.44 -31.25
C MET A 197 -21.63 6.68 -30.52
N ALA A 198 -22.26 7.85 -30.70
CA ALA A 198 -21.91 9.06 -29.96
C ALA A 198 -22.16 8.91 -28.45
N ARG A 199 -23.26 8.25 -28.05
CA ARG A 199 -23.50 7.90 -26.64
C ARG A 199 -22.52 6.87 -26.12
N LEU A 200 -22.12 5.89 -26.94
CA LEU A 200 -21.13 4.90 -26.54
C LEU A 200 -19.75 5.56 -26.34
N GLU A 201 -19.34 6.45 -27.23
CA GLU A 201 -18.11 7.23 -27.09
C GLU A 201 -18.13 8.11 -25.85
N ASP A 202 -19.26 8.79 -25.56
CA ASP A 202 -19.44 9.57 -24.34
C ASP A 202 -19.38 8.70 -23.08
N THR A 203 -20.09 7.56 -23.06
CA THR A 203 -20.09 6.62 -21.92
C THR A 203 -18.79 5.81 -21.79
N MET A 204 -17.93 5.78 -22.80
CA MET A 204 -16.59 5.21 -22.74
C MET A 204 -15.50 6.26 -22.51
N SER A 205 -15.87 7.55 -22.47
CA SER A 205 -14.94 8.63 -22.20
C SER A 205 -14.32 8.51 -20.81
N VAL A 206 -13.11 9.07 -20.65
CA VAL A 206 -12.40 9.09 -19.36
C VAL A 206 -13.18 9.89 -18.31
N GLU A 207 -13.97 10.87 -18.72
CA GLU A 207 -14.75 11.75 -17.84
C GLU A 207 -16.03 11.07 -17.30
N ASN A 208 -16.75 10.33 -18.15
CA ASN A 208 -18.08 9.79 -17.79
C ASN A 208 -18.09 8.27 -17.55
N GLY A 209 -17.18 7.50 -18.15
CA GLY A 209 -17.32 6.04 -18.18
C GLY A 209 -17.21 5.36 -16.83
N SER A 210 -16.25 5.77 -15.99
CA SER A 210 -16.10 5.16 -14.66
C SER A 210 -17.24 5.51 -13.70
N SER A 211 -17.92 6.64 -13.89
CA SER A 211 -18.98 7.11 -12.97
C SER A 211 -20.30 6.42 -13.23
N MET A 212 -20.47 5.85 -14.43
CA MET A 212 -21.63 5.12 -14.88
C MET A 212 -21.58 3.61 -14.60
N VAL A 213 -20.42 3.08 -14.18
CA VAL A 213 -20.27 1.66 -13.82
C VAL A 213 -20.58 1.45 -12.33
N GLY A 214 -21.67 0.75 -12.02
CA GLY A 214 -21.98 0.34 -10.65
C GLY A 214 -21.07 -0.80 -10.17
N THR A 215 -20.51 -0.67 -8.97
CA THR A 215 -19.72 -1.72 -8.31
C THR A 215 -20.26 -2.04 -6.91
N ARG A 216 -20.01 -3.26 -6.45
CA ARG A 216 -20.39 -3.76 -5.12
C ARG A 216 -19.23 -4.52 -4.49
N LEU A 217 -19.16 -4.50 -3.16
CA LEU A 217 -18.14 -5.25 -2.43
C LEU A 217 -18.42 -6.76 -2.57
N PRO A 218 -17.40 -7.59 -2.88
CA PRO A 218 -17.55 -9.04 -2.91
C PRO A 218 -17.64 -9.56 -1.47
N SER A 219 -18.85 -9.58 -0.91
CA SER A 219 -19.10 -10.00 0.47
C SER A 219 -20.39 -10.83 0.55
N GLN A 220 -20.41 -11.80 1.46
CA GLN A 220 -21.61 -12.59 1.78
C GLN A 220 -22.59 -11.85 2.70
N SER A 221 -22.21 -10.69 3.24
CA SER A 221 -23.09 -9.86 4.04
C SER A 221 -24.13 -9.17 3.16
N LEU A 222 -25.41 -9.39 3.45
CA LEU A 222 -26.54 -8.68 2.83
C LEU A 222 -26.40 -7.15 2.94
N LEU A 223 -25.79 -6.66 4.03
CA LEU A 223 -25.54 -5.23 4.25
C LEU A 223 -24.47 -4.68 3.28
N ALA A 224 -23.44 -5.47 2.99
CA ALA A 224 -22.38 -5.09 2.04
C ALA A 224 -22.83 -5.19 0.58
N GLN A 225 -23.79 -6.07 0.28
CA GLN A 225 -24.41 -6.20 -1.05
C GLN A 225 -25.46 -5.11 -1.34
N ALA A 226 -26.01 -4.46 -0.30
CA ALA A 226 -26.97 -3.36 -0.41
C ALA A 226 -26.30 -2.01 -0.72
N ILE A 227 -24.99 -1.88 -0.48
CA ILE A 227 -24.22 -0.67 -0.78
C ILE A 227 -23.68 -0.77 -2.22
N GLY A 228 -24.40 -0.20 -3.17
CA GLY A 228 -23.89 0.06 -4.53
C GLY A 228 -23.11 1.39 -4.57
N ARG A 229 -21.97 1.40 -5.24
CA ARG A 229 -21.14 2.61 -5.48
C ARG A 229 -20.86 2.76 -6.96
N ALA A 230 -20.55 3.96 -7.42
CA ALA A 230 -19.94 4.11 -8.73
C ALA A 230 -18.48 3.59 -8.70
N LEU A 231 -17.99 3.03 -9.81
CA LEU A 231 -16.61 2.54 -9.92
C LEU A 231 -15.62 3.68 -9.67
N THR A 232 -15.89 4.89 -10.14
CA THR A 232 -15.12 6.10 -9.81
C THR A 232 -14.95 6.31 -8.32
N GLU A 233 -16.04 6.21 -7.53
CA GLU A 233 -15.97 6.39 -6.09
C GLU A 233 -15.10 5.32 -5.43
N LYS A 234 -15.16 4.09 -5.94
CA LYS A 234 -14.35 2.97 -5.44
C LYS A 234 -12.88 3.11 -5.82
N LEU A 235 -12.58 3.58 -7.04
CA LEU A 235 -11.23 3.86 -7.51
C LEU A 235 -10.57 4.95 -6.66
N TYR A 236 -11.33 5.98 -6.26
CA TYR A 236 -10.82 7.09 -5.45
C TYR A 236 -10.90 6.88 -3.93
N ASP A 237 -11.16 5.65 -3.44
CA ASP A 237 -10.91 5.29 -2.03
C ASP A 237 -9.41 5.44 -1.67
N THR A 238 -8.56 5.39 -2.69
CA THR A 238 -7.12 5.66 -2.64
C THR A 238 -6.75 6.37 -3.92
N VAL A 239 -6.06 7.50 -3.82
CA VAL A 239 -5.53 8.18 -5.01
C VAL A 239 -4.06 7.87 -5.17
N SER A 240 -3.62 7.69 -6.40
CA SER A 240 -2.22 7.65 -6.75
C SER A 240 -1.71 9.07 -6.99
N ILE A 241 -0.44 9.34 -6.66
CA ILE A 241 0.19 10.60 -7.07
C ILE A 241 0.16 10.79 -8.60
N LYS A 242 0.12 9.69 -9.37
CA LYS A 242 0.02 9.71 -10.84
C LYS A 242 -1.33 10.21 -11.35
N ASP A 243 -2.38 10.17 -10.54
CA ASP A 243 -3.72 10.65 -10.92
C ASP A 243 -3.75 12.19 -11.06
N PHE A 244 -2.70 12.87 -10.57
CA PHE A 244 -2.57 14.33 -10.61
C PHE A 244 -1.65 14.84 -11.72
N VAL A 245 -1.15 13.94 -12.58
CA VAL A 245 -0.38 14.30 -13.77
C VAL A 245 -1.35 14.75 -14.86
N ILE A 246 -1.22 15.99 -15.33
CA ILE A 246 -2.08 16.56 -16.37
C ILE A 246 -1.38 16.61 -17.72
N PHE A 247 -2.16 16.66 -18.79
CA PHE A 247 -1.63 16.76 -20.15
C PHE A 247 -0.71 17.98 -20.31
N GLY A 248 0.49 17.74 -20.85
CA GLY A 248 1.50 18.79 -21.04
C GLY A 248 2.42 19.00 -19.84
N ASP A 249 2.22 18.31 -18.71
CA ASP A 249 3.23 18.33 -17.64
C ASP A 249 4.54 17.71 -18.14
N PRO A 250 5.71 18.30 -17.81
CA PRO A 250 7.01 17.73 -18.17
C PRO A 250 7.24 16.30 -17.65
N VAL A 251 6.56 15.92 -16.56
CA VAL A 251 6.66 14.57 -15.97
C VAL A 251 6.01 13.50 -16.84
N GLN A 252 5.16 13.84 -17.82
CA GLN A 252 4.61 12.88 -18.77
C GLN A 252 5.66 12.40 -19.78
N SER A 253 6.51 13.30 -20.25
CA SER A 253 7.48 13.02 -21.31
C SER A 253 8.87 12.63 -20.78
N SER A 254 9.25 13.14 -19.61
CA SER A 254 10.60 12.94 -19.03
C SER A 254 10.55 12.78 -17.50
N PRO A 255 9.80 11.79 -16.98
CA PRO A 255 9.53 11.64 -15.54
C PRO A 255 10.80 11.57 -14.67
N GLU A 256 11.90 11.04 -15.21
CA GLU A 256 13.18 10.87 -14.52
C GLU A 256 13.98 12.17 -14.32
N THR A 257 13.70 13.23 -15.08
CA THR A 257 14.41 14.53 -14.98
C THR A 257 13.48 15.69 -14.67
N ALA A 258 12.18 15.54 -14.89
CA ALA A 258 11.19 16.57 -14.68
C ALA A 258 11.00 16.94 -13.20
N ASP A 259 10.53 18.16 -12.97
CA ASP A 259 10.11 18.62 -11.65
C ASP A 259 8.68 18.14 -11.34
N TRP A 260 8.56 17.33 -10.29
CA TRP A 260 7.31 16.79 -9.79
C TRP A 260 6.59 17.73 -8.83
N TYR A 261 7.24 18.81 -8.35
CA TYR A 261 6.62 19.73 -7.39
C TYR A 261 5.21 20.18 -7.78
N PRO A 262 4.92 20.62 -9.04
CA PRO A 262 3.57 21.06 -9.40
C PRO A 262 2.53 19.94 -9.28
N THR A 263 2.91 18.71 -9.64
CA THR A 263 2.04 17.51 -9.54
C THR A 263 1.73 17.19 -8.07
N VAL A 264 2.77 17.19 -7.22
CA VAL A 264 2.63 16.91 -5.79
C VAL A 264 1.80 17.99 -5.10
N GLN A 265 2.03 19.26 -5.43
CA GLN A 265 1.26 20.35 -4.86
C GLN A 265 -0.22 20.28 -5.26
N ARG A 266 -0.55 19.90 -6.51
CA ARG A 266 -1.95 19.66 -6.92
C ARG A 266 -2.60 18.52 -6.12
N CYS A 267 -1.88 17.42 -5.90
CA CYS A 267 -2.35 16.32 -5.07
C CYS A 267 -2.64 16.77 -3.63
N PHE A 268 -1.74 17.56 -3.03
CA PHE A 268 -1.92 18.08 -1.68
C PHE A 268 -3.08 19.07 -1.58
N THR A 269 -3.21 19.99 -2.55
CA THR A 269 -4.37 20.91 -2.63
C THR A 269 -5.69 20.14 -2.75
N TRP A 270 -5.74 19.09 -3.57
CA TRP A 270 -6.92 18.22 -3.68
C TRP A 270 -7.20 17.49 -2.36
N ALA A 271 -6.19 16.93 -1.71
CA ALA A 271 -6.36 16.20 -0.45
C ALA A 271 -6.95 17.12 0.62
N GLN A 272 -6.43 18.35 0.74
CA GLN A 272 -6.97 19.40 1.60
C GLN A 272 -8.46 19.67 1.31
N GLN A 273 -8.82 19.93 0.05
CA GLN A 273 -10.22 20.19 -0.33
C GLN A 273 -11.15 19.02 -0.02
N ASN A 274 -10.64 17.79 -0.11
CA ASN A 274 -11.45 16.59 0.11
C ASN A 274 -11.70 16.27 1.57
N VAL A 275 -10.83 16.69 2.48
CA VAL A 275 -10.97 16.46 3.93
C VAL A 275 -11.77 17.54 4.64
N ILE A 276 -11.83 18.76 4.10
CA ILE A 276 -12.57 19.87 4.73
C ILE A 276 -14.04 19.48 4.92
N GLY A 277 -14.48 19.50 6.17
CA GLY A 277 -15.87 19.23 6.54
C GLY A 277 -16.24 17.74 6.65
N LYS A 278 -15.30 16.81 6.42
CA LYS A 278 -15.56 15.36 6.43
C LYS A 278 -14.92 14.68 7.64
N ALA A 279 -15.52 13.56 8.06
CA ALA A 279 -15.00 12.72 9.14
C ALA A 279 -14.04 11.60 8.68
N ARG A 280 -13.81 11.45 7.36
CA ARG A 280 -12.95 10.41 6.77
C ARG A 280 -11.68 11.03 6.19
N GLY A 281 -10.55 10.37 6.47
CA GLY A 281 -9.25 10.73 5.91
C GLY A 281 -9.06 10.33 4.44
N VAL A 282 -7.90 10.69 3.89
CA VAL A 282 -7.51 10.38 2.50
C VAL A 282 -6.25 9.52 2.49
N ASN A 283 -6.23 8.53 1.58
CA ASN A 283 -5.08 7.67 1.31
C ASN A 283 -4.43 8.09 -0.01
N ILE A 284 -3.14 8.40 0.02
CA ILE A 284 -2.34 8.80 -1.13
C ILE A 284 -1.25 7.75 -1.35
N MET A 285 -1.42 6.93 -2.38
CA MET A 285 -0.46 5.92 -2.81
C MET A 285 0.63 6.54 -3.68
N TRP A 286 1.86 6.18 -3.38
CA TRP A 286 3.02 6.47 -4.20
C TRP A 286 3.58 5.16 -4.75
N PRO A 287 3.47 4.88 -6.06
CA PRO A 287 4.02 3.67 -6.63
C PRO A 287 5.56 3.68 -6.58
N ALA A 288 6.19 2.59 -7.02
CA ALA A 288 7.64 2.58 -7.25
C ALA A 288 7.98 3.59 -8.35
N MET A 289 8.69 4.65 -7.99
CA MET A 289 9.04 5.79 -8.86
C MET A 289 10.09 6.71 -8.23
N GLU A 290 10.75 7.52 -9.06
CA GLU A 290 11.59 8.65 -8.66
C GLU A 290 10.86 9.96 -8.97
N CYS A 291 10.65 10.80 -7.96
CA CYS A 291 10.04 12.13 -8.07
C CYS A 291 11.07 13.20 -7.68
N ARG A 292 11.53 14.00 -8.63
CA ARG A 292 12.42 15.13 -8.33
C ARG A 292 11.62 16.37 -7.92
N MET A 293 12.06 17.07 -6.88
CA MET A 293 11.35 18.22 -6.29
C MET A 293 12.25 19.45 -6.32
N SER A 294 11.84 20.50 -7.04
CA SER A 294 12.51 21.80 -7.05
C SER A 294 12.31 22.61 -5.76
N GLN A 295 11.24 22.33 -5.01
CA GLN A 295 10.90 22.99 -3.75
C GLN A 295 9.96 22.13 -2.90
N GLN A 296 9.69 22.57 -1.67
CA GLN A 296 8.83 21.88 -0.72
C GLN A 296 7.35 21.97 -1.12
N ALA A 297 6.68 20.82 -1.21
CA ALA A 297 5.23 20.75 -1.32
C ALA A 297 4.58 20.81 0.07
N VAL A 298 3.50 21.59 0.17
CA VAL A 298 2.83 21.87 1.44
C VAL A 298 1.39 21.33 1.40
N LEU A 299 1.05 20.54 2.41
CA LEU A 299 -0.32 20.09 2.69
C LEU A 299 -0.79 20.72 4.00
N ASP A 300 -1.71 21.66 3.94
CA ASP A 300 -2.39 22.21 5.13
C ASP A 300 -3.79 21.61 5.23
N LEU A 301 -3.97 20.62 6.11
CA LEU A 301 -5.21 19.84 6.13
C LEU A 301 -6.43 20.63 6.59
N ALA A 302 -6.22 21.55 7.53
CA ALA A 302 -7.28 22.32 8.12
C ALA A 302 -6.71 23.67 8.52
N PRO A 303 -6.66 24.65 7.60
CA PRO A 303 -6.13 25.97 7.89
C PRO A 303 -6.76 26.57 9.15
N ALA A 304 -6.01 27.42 9.85
CA ALA A 304 -6.47 28.06 11.09
C ALA A 304 -7.86 28.70 10.89
N GLY A 305 -8.79 28.41 11.80
CA GLY A 305 -10.18 28.89 11.74
C GLY A 305 -11.18 27.98 11.02
N THR A 306 -10.75 26.84 10.43
CA THR A 306 -11.67 25.87 9.82
C THR A 306 -12.60 25.22 10.87
N GLN A 307 -13.91 25.14 10.62
CA GLN A 307 -14.91 24.55 11.55
C GLN A 307 -14.63 23.07 11.89
N ASN A 308 -14.62 22.74 13.19
CA ASN A 308 -14.30 21.41 13.70
C ASN A 308 -15.30 20.37 13.21
N THR A 309 -14.84 19.38 12.43
CA THR A 309 -15.67 18.31 11.85
C THR A 309 -15.18 16.91 12.23
N GLY A 310 -14.27 16.80 13.20
CA GLY A 310 -13.71 15.54 13.70
C GLY A 310 -12.23 15.36 13.38
N ALA A 311 -11.63 14.27 13.88
CA ALA A 311 -10.24 13.90 13.63
C ALA A 311 -10.10 13.37 12.19
N VAL A 312 -9.56 14.19 11.29
CA VAL A 312 -9.27 13.79 9.91
C VAL A 312 -7.82 13.39 9.79
N GLY A 313 -7.50 12.39 8.97
CA GLY A 313 -6.13 11.93 8.79
C GLY A 313 -5.71 11.86 7.33
N ILE A 314 -4.42 11.94 7.09
CA ILE A 314 -3.81 11.65 5.79
C ILE A 314 -2.85 10.50 5.97
N ASN A 315 -2.95 9.55 5.06
CA ASN A 315 -2.01 8.45 4.95
C ASN A 315 -1.32 8.53 3.59
N ILE A 316 -0.04 8.86 3.60
CA ILE A 316 0.83 8.82 2.42
C ILE A 316 1.67 7.54 2.51
N TYR A 317 1.53 6.64 1.55
CA TYR A 317 2.26 5.38 1.60
C TYR A 317 2.90 5.06 0.26
N GLY A 318 4.18 4.72 0.31
CA GLY A 318 4.99 4.31 -0.83
C GLY A 318 5.02 2.80 -1.03
N ALA A 319 5.61 2.38 -2.15
CA ALA A 319 5.90 0.98 -2.45
C ALA A 319 7.06 0.40 -1.60
N GLY A 320 7.69 1.23 -0.75
CA GLY A 320 8.80 0.86 0.13
C GLY A 320 10.04 1.73 -0.07
N THR A 321 10.88 1.79 0.97
CA THR A 321 12.16 2.51 0.88
C THR A 321 13.04 1.97 -0.25
N GLY A 322 13.56 2.87 -1.08
CA GLY A 322 14.34 2.54 -2.28
C GLY A 322 13.49 2.18 -3.51
N GLN A 323 12.17 2.06 -3.38
CA GLN A 323 11.23 1.91 -4.49
C GLN A 323 10.51 3.22 -4.78
N THR A 324 9.98 3.87 -3.74
CA THR A 324 9.41 5.21 -3.82
C THR A 324 10.45 6.23 -3.35
N ILE A 325 10.93 7.05 -4.27
CA ILE A 325 12.06 7.95 -4.05
C ILE A 325 11.64 9.39 -4.37
N VAL A 326 11.79 10.29 -3.42
CA VAL A 326 11.60 11.73 -3.57
C VAL A 326 12.97 12.39 -3.51
N VAL A 327 13.40 13.03 -4.59
CA VAL A 327 14.73 13.61 -4.73
C VAL A 327 14.64 15.14 -4.67
N ALA A 328 15.20 15.77 -3.65
CA ALA A 328 15.41 17.22 -3.66
C ALA A 328 16.49 17.56 -4.70
N MET A 329 16.12 18.38 -5.69
CA MET A 329 17.04 18.86 -6.72
C MET A 329 18.13 19.76 -6.10
N PRO A 330 19.29 19.94 -6.74
CA PRO A 330 20.34 20.84 -6.23
C PRO A 330 19.87 22.30 -6.03
N THR A 331 18.85 22.74 -6.77
CA THR A 331 18.24 24.07 -6.66
C THR A 331 17.24 24.21 -5.51
N ASN A 332 16.82 23.11 -4.90
CA ASN A 332 15.83 23.12 -3.83
C ASN A 332 16.48 23.53 -2.50
N THR A 333 16.02 24.62 -1.88
CA THR A 333 16.54 25.10 -0.59
C THR A 333 15.51 24.97 0.54
N THR A 334 14.33 24.40 0.28
CA THR A 334 13.18 24.42 1.19
C THR A 334 12.82 23.05 1.74
N GLY A 335 13.08 21.97 0.99
CA GLY A 335 12.76 20.60 1.43
C GLY A 335 11.87 19.83 0.46
N CYS A 336 11.35 18.67 0.90
CA CYS A 336 10.43 17.88 0.10
C CYS A 336 8.98 18.08 0.54
N PHE A 337 8.61 17.65 1.74
CA PHE A 337 7.22 17.75 2.22
C PHE A 337 7.11 18.56 3.51
N ARG A 338 6.03 19.34 3.61
CA ARG A 338 5.51 19.88 4.86
C ARG A 338 4.04 19.53 5.01
N LEU A 339 3.73 18.76 6.04
CA LEU A 339 2.37 18.39 6.40
C LEU A 339 1.98 19.20 7.64
N THR A 340 0.99 20.06 7.50
CA THR A 340 0.58 21.00 8.54
C THR A 340 -0.93 20.96 8.74
N SER A 341 -1.35 21.48 9.88
CA SER A 341 -2.76 21.69 10.20
C SER A 341 -2.88 22.87 11.14
N GLY A 342 -3.94 23.66 10.97
CA GLY A 342 -4.41 24.64 11.93
C GLY A 342 -4.98 24.03 13.21
N ARG A 343 -4.88 22.71 13.37
CA ARG A 343 -5.36 21.90 14.50
C ARG A 343 -4.29 20.87 14.89
N ASN A 344 -4.52 20.18 16.01
CA ASN A 344 -3.61 19.16 16.55
C ASN A 344 -4.26 17.78 16.76
N MET A 345 -5.41 17.55 16.11
CA MET A 345 -6.14 16.27 16.21
C MET A 345 -5.97 15.39 14.97
N GLU A 346 -5.37 15.93 13.91
CA GLU A 346 -5.18 15.20 12.66
C GLU A 346 -4.10 14.15 12.79
N LEU A 347 -4.34 13.00 12.16
CA LEU A 347 -3.32 11.97 12.01
C LEU A 347 -2.55 12.20 10.71
N PHE A 348 -1.25 12.42 10.81
CA PHE A 348 -0.34 12.38 9.67
C PHE A 348 0.42 11.05 9.67
N GLN A 349 0.15 10.22 8.67
CA GLN A 349 0.86 8.97 8.46
C GLN A 349 1.68 9.04 7.17
N VAL A 350 2.98 8.72 7.26
CA VAL A 350 3.86 8.59 6.09
C VAL A 350 4.63 7.28 6.20
N THR A 351 4.55 6.44 5.17
CA THR A 351 5.15 5.09 5.20
C THR A 351 5.87 4.74 3.90
N GLY A 352 7.04 4.10 3.99
CA GLY A 352 7.68 3.44 2.84
C GLY A 352 8.22 4.37 1.76
N ILE A 353 8.80 5.52 2.16
CA ILE A 353 9.30 6.56 1.24
C ILE A 353 10.76 6.89 1.56
N SER A 354 11.57 7.06 0.51
CA SER A 354 12.92 7.60 0.58
C SER A 354 12.95 9.09 0.22
N PHE A 355 13.52 9.94 1.07
CA PHE A 355 13.82 11.34 0.77
C PHE A 355 15.33 11.51 0.55
N LEU A 356 15.73 11.85 -0.67
CA LEU A 356 17.12 11.90 -1.08
C LEU A 356 17.52 13.30 -1.51
N SER A 357 18.72 13.75 -1.13
CA SER A 357 19.28 15.03 -1.55
C SER A 357 20.29 14.80 -2.67
N ASP A 358 20.11 15.45 -3.81
CA ASP A 358 21.05 15.45 -4.96
C ASP A 358 22.18 16.48 -4.81
N LEU A 359 22.26 17.12 -3.64
CA LEU A 359 23.26 18.15 -3.35
C LEU A 359 24.54 17.53 -2.76
N ASP A 360 25.67 17.93 -3.31
CA ASP A 360 27.00 17.42 -2.95
C ASP A 360 27.46 17.88 -1.54
N GLU A 361 28.47 17.21 -0.99
CA GLU A 361 28.95 17.41 0.38
C GLU A 361 29.60 18.77 0.66
N ASP A 362 30.09 19.43 -0.37
CA ASP A 362 30.81 20.69 -0.32
C ASP A 362 29.95 21.86 -0.81
N ALA A 363 28.68 21.63 -1.10
CA ALA A 363 27.77 22.68 -1.51
C ALA A 363 27.62 23.75 -0.40
N PRO A 364 27.59 25.05 -0.76
CA PRO A 364 27.53 26.16 0.20
C PRO A 364 26.15 26.32 0.87
N THR A 365 25.12 25.63 0.37
CA THR A 365 23.74 25.63 0.87
C THR A 365 23.33 24.22 1.30
N ASN A 366 22.07 24.01 1.70
CA ASN A 366 21.49 22.70 1.96
C ASN A 366 20.12 22.57 1.27
N ASN A 367 19.59 21.35 1.19
CA ASN A 367 18.27 21.08 0.63
C ASN A 367 17.08 21.35 1.59
N GLY A 368 17.25 22.18 2.62
CA GLY A 368 16.21 22.41 3.62
C GLY A 368 15.88 21.16 4.42
N ILE A 369 14.60 20.92 4.70
CA ILE A 369 14.14 19.81 5.55
C ILE A 369 13.43 18.75 4.71
N ALA A 370 13.86 17.49 4.79
CA ALA A 370 13.26 16.43 3.98
C ALA A 370 11.77 16.24 4.30
N LEU A 371 11.41 16.10 5.58
CA LEU A 371 10.01 15.97 6.02
C LEU A 371 9.73 16.86 7.23
N VAL A 372 8.76 17.76 7.09
CA VAL A 372 8.21 18.57 8.18
C VAL A 372 6.79 18.10 8.49
N ILE A 373 6.49 17.87 9.77
CA ILE A 373 5.12 17.69 10.25
C ILE A 373 4.87 18.64 11.41
N ASP A 374 3.98 19.60 11.24
CA ASP A 374 3.75 20.64 12.24
C ASP A 374 2.27 20.99 12.46
N SER A 375 2.04 21.82 13.48
CA SER A 375 0.72 22.34 13.87
C SER A 375 0.79 23.85 14.03
N ALA A 376 -0.27 24.55 13.60
CA ALA A 376 -0.45 25.96 13.94
C ALA A 376 -0.90 26.14 15.40
N LEU A 377 -1.66 25.18 15.97
CA LEU A 377 -1.95 25.15 17.41
C LEU A 377 -0.67 24.88 18.17
N LYS A 378 -0.36 25.76 19.10
CA LYS A 378 0.80 25.70 19.98
C LYS A 378 0.42 25.08 21.30
N ARG A 379 1.44 24.58 21.98
CA ARG A 379 1.29 24.07 23.34
C ARG A 379 0.66 25.12 24.26
N GLY A 380 -0.34 24.71 25.01
CA GLY A 380 -1.11 25.59 25.91
C GLY A 380 -2.33 26.22 25.25
N ASP A 381 -2.47 26.15 23.92
CA ASP A 381 -3.70 26.53 23.24
C ASP A 381 -4.82 25.52 23.55
N VAL A 382 -6.06 26.02 23.65
CA VAL A 382 -7.24 25.16 23.85
C VAL A 382 -7.36 24.17 22.68
N GLY A 383 -7.43 22.87 22.99
CA GLY A 383 -7.47 21.80 21.98
C GLY A 383 -6.10 21.22 21.63
N TYR A 384 -5.02 21.70 22.24
CA TYR A 384 -3.69 21.08 22.19
C TYR A 384 -3.61 19.93 23.21
N GLY A 385 -3.33 18.71 22.76
CA GLY A 385 -2.99 17.56 23.62
C GLY A 385 -4.08 17.14 24.61
N ASP A 386 -5.01 16.28 24.19
CA ASP A 386 -5.89 15.49 25.08
C ASP A 386 -6.52 14.31 24.31
N GLN A 387 -5.70 13.52 23.60
CA GLN A 387 -6.21 12.41 22.79
C GLN A 387 -5.35 11.17 22.95
N PRO A 388 -5.93 9.97 23.19
CA PRO A 388 -5.17 8.73 23.35
C PRO A 388 -4.54 8.20 22.05
N ARG A 389 -4.66 8.93 20.94
CA ARG A 389 -4.26 8.49 19.59
C ARG A 389 -2.94 9.15 19.18
N TRP A 390 -2.16 8.47 18.35
CA TRP A 390 -0.99 9.06 17.69
C TRP A 390 -1.43 10.16 16.72
N SER A 391 -0.83 11.35 16.80
CA SER A 391 -1.05 12.41 15.79
C SER A 391 -0.09 12.29 14.60
N VAL A 392 1.01 11.56 14.78
CA VAL A 392 2.00 11.32 13.73
C VAL A 392 2.43 9.85 13.77
N ILE A 393 2.44 9.21 12.60
CA ILE A 393 2.98 7.86 12.42
C ILE A 393 3.94 7.88 11.22
N LEU A 394 5.23 7.69 11.48
CA LEU A 394 6.24 7.51 10.44
C LEU A 394 6.78 6.09 10.50
N ASP A 395 6.75 5.37 9.39
CA ASP A 395 7.25 4.00 9.32
C ASP A 395 8.01 3.73 8.03
N ASP A 396 9.11 2.98 8.10
CA ASP A 396 10.00 2.70 6.96
C ASP A 396 10.31 3.96 6.13
N ILE A 397 11.03 4.90 6.73
CA ILE A 397 11.49 6.12 6.05
C ILE A 397 13.01 6.10 5.93
N TYR A 398 13.50 6.44 4.75
CA TYR A 398 14.93 6.59 4.49
C TYR A 398 15.25 8.03 4.08
N ILE A 399 16.18 8.67 4.78
CA ILE A 399 16.68 9.99 4.45
C ILE A 399 18.16 9.86 4.14
N GLY A 400 18.59 10.37 2.98
CA GLY A 400 20.00 10.25 2.60
C GLY A 400 20.42 11.05 1.38
N GLY A 401 21.57 10.69 0.83
CA GLY A 401 22.08 11.22 -0.44
C GLY A 401 21.54 10.48 -1.65
N TYR A 402 21.27 11.21 -2.73
CA TYR A 402 20.90 10.67 -4.03
C TYR A 402 22.14 10.30 -4.84
N GLY A 403 22.20 9.08 -5.39
CA GLY A 403 23.33 8.72 -6.24
C GLY A 403 23.21 7.35 -6.89
N LYS A 404 23.83 7.21 -8.06
CA LYS A 404 23.91 5.93 -8.80
C LYS A 404 25.11 5.06 -8.38
N THR A 405 26.00 5.59 -7.54
CA THR A 405 27.17 4.87 -7.01
C THR A 405 27.20 4.98 -5.50
N ALA A 406 27.81 4.00 -4.83
CA ALA A 406 28.01 4.05 -3.37
C ALA A 406 28.76 5.32 -2.93
N GLY A 407 29.71 5.80 -3.74
CA GLY A 407 30.43 7.04 -3.48
C GLY A 407 29.57 8.30 -3.57
N ASN A 408 28.55 8.32 -4.42
CA ASN A 408 27.60 9.45 -4.49
C ASN A 408 26.65 9.42 -3.30
N VAL A 409 26.12 8.24 -2.95
CA VAL A 409 25.21 8.08 -1.81
C VAL A 409 25.87 8.48 -0.49
N ALA A 410 27.17 8.20 -0.32
CA ALA A 410 27.92 8.55 0.88
C ALA A 410 28.32 10.05 0.98
N ARG A 411 28.51 10.71 -0.17
CA ARG A 411 28.96 12.12 -0.23
C ARG A 411 27.82 13.12 -0.41
N ARG A 412 26.64 12.68 -0.83
CA ARG A 412 25.45 13.55 -0.90
C ARG A 412 24.60 13.39 0.36
N GLY A 413 23.44 14.03 0.41
CA GLY A 413 22.60 14.01 1.61
C GLY A 413 22.78 15.27 2.46
N ASN A 414 22.97 16.41 1.79
CA ASN A 414 23.15 17.70 2.43
C ASN A 414 21.79 18.32 2.80
N TRP A 415 21.24 17.85 3.90
CA TRP A 415 19.99 18.33 4.50
C TRP A 415 20.27 19.31 5.63
N LEU A 416 19.41 20.32 5.84
CA LEU A 416 19.39 21.07 7.10
C LEU A 416 18.90 20.18 8.23
N LYS A 417 17.74 19.55 8.04
CA LYS A 417 17.19 18.53 8.93
C LYS A 417 16.64 17.35 8.13
N GLY A 418 16.74 16.14 8.67
CA GLY A 418 16.06 14.99 8.10
C GLY A 418 14.55 15.09 8.35
N ILE A 419 14.13 14.78 9.58
CA ILE A 419 12.74 14.88 10.02
C ILE A 419 12.62 16.01 11.04
N ASN A 420 11.62 16.87 10.87
CA ASN A 420 11.25 17.87 11.86
C ASN A 420 9.78 17.72 12.22
N ILE A 421 9.49 17.35 13.47
CA ILE A 421 8.12 17.27 13.99
C ILE A 421 7.97 18.39 15.01
N LYS A 422 6.94 19.21 14.84
CA LYS A 422 6.76 20.40 15.65
C LYS A 422 5.33 20.56 16.17
N ASP A 423 5.18 20.91 17.44
CA ASP A 423 3.88 21.20 18.06
C ASP A 423 2.88 20.03 17.90
N LYS A 424 3.34 18.77 18.05
CA LYS A 424 2.52 17.56 17.87
C LYS A 424 2.42 16.70 19.12
N TYR A 425 1.29 16.01 19.27
CA TYR A 425 1.05 15.09 20.38
C TYR A 425 1.31 13.63 20.01
N HIS A 426 2.05 12.91 20.84
CA HIS A 426 2.34 11.47 20.72
C HIS A 426 2.81 11.03 19.31
N PRO A 427 3.92 11.56 18.77
CA PRO A 427 4.51 11.07 17.53
C PRO A 427 5.05 9.65 17.69
N LYS A 428 4.77 8.78 16.70
CA LYS A 428 5.35 7.44 16.61
C LYS A 428 6.24 7.30 15.39
N LEU A 429 7.49 6.90 15.61
CA LEU A 429 8.47 6.67 14.56
C LEU A 429 8.98 5.23 14.65
N SER A 430 8.89 4.48 13.56
CA SER A 430 9.45 3.13 13.46
C SER A 430 10.28 2.91 12.20
N ASN A 431 11.38 2.17 12.32
CA ASN A 431 12.22 1.77 11.18
C ASN A 431 12.70 2.99 10.34
N ILE A 432 13.26 3.99 11.03
CA ILE A 432 13.71 5.23 10.40
C ILE A 432 15.23 5.18 10.20
N ARG A 433 15.67 5.49 8.99
CA ARG A 433 17.09 5.57 8.61
C ARG A 433 17.41 7.00 8.17
N CYS A 434 18.33 7.68 8.84
CA CYS A 434 18.82 9.00 8.43
C CYS A 434 20.33 9.00 8.25
N LEU A 435 20.78 9.11 7.01
CA LEU A 435 22.19 9.08 6.62
C LEU A 435 22.59 10.46 6.10
N ALA A 436 23.37 11.21 6.88
CA ALA A 436 24.02 12.41 6.37
C ALA A 436 25.29 12.08 5.60
N ARG A 437 25.72 13.04 4.79
CA ARG A 437 27.02 13.03 4.11
C ARG A 437 28.21 12.76 5.06
N TYR A 438 29.26 12.15 4.53
CA TYR A 438 30.57 12.04 5.18
C TYR A 438 31.58 13.01 4.58
N SER A 439 31.64 14.24 5.09
CA SER A 439 32.70 15.17 4.69
C SER A 439 34.02 14.87 5.41
N ASN A 440 35.12 14.79 4.64
CA ASN A 440 36.49 14.76 5.15
C ASN A 440 37.03 16.16 5.45
N ILE A 441 36.31 17.23 5.08
CA ILE A 441 36.70 18.62 5.33
C ILE A 441 36.28 19.01 6.74
N ILE A 442 37.26 19.32 7.59
CA ILE A 442 37.04 19.85 8.94
C ILE A 442 36.32 21.21 8.81
N GLY A 443 35.15 21.36 9.47
CA GLY A 443 34.32 22.57 9.39
C GLY A 443 33.15 22.53 8.39
N ALA A 444 33.16 21.63 7.40
CA ALA A 444 32.07 21.50 6.42
C ALA A 444 30.80 20.78 6.96
N ARG A 445 30.80 20.39 8.25
CA ARG A 445 29.73 19.58 8.89
C ARG A 445 28.53 20.40 9.38
N THR A 446 28.63 21.72 9.36
CA THR A 446 27.62 22.62 9.95
C THR A 446 26.31 22.69 9.18
N ALA A 447 26.23 22.15 7.96
CA ALA A 447 24.99 22.21 7.18
C ALA A 447 23.90 21.25 7.68
N CYS A 448 24.27 20.10 8.27
CA CYS A 448 23.34 19.06 8.72
C CYS A 448 23.07 19.18 10.21
N GLU A 449 22.07 19.97 10.57
CA GLU A 449 21.81 20.37 11.96
C GLU A 449 21.20 19.23 12.79
N TYR A 450 20.13 18.60 12.31
CA TYR A 450 19.42 17.53 13.02
C TYR A 450 19.05 16.36 12.10
N ALA A 451 19.34 15.12 12.49
CA ALA A 451 18.78 13.98 11.76
C ALA A 451 17.26 13.90 12.00
N ILE A 452 16.86 13.96 13.28
CA ILE A 452 15.47 13.99 13.72
C ILE A 452 15.33 15.03 14.82
N HIS A 453 14.37 15.94 14.65
CA HIS A 453 14.11 17.06 15.54
C HIS A 453 12.64 17.03 16.01
N PHE A 454 12.44 17.08 17.33
CA PHE A 454 11.14 17.19 17.97
C PHE A 454 11.06 18.50 18.75
N GLU A 455 10.33 19.45 18.20
CA GLU A 455 10.16 20.79 18.75
C GLU A 455 8.73 20.97 19.29
N ALA A 456 8.57 21.43 20.52
CA ALA A 456 7.30 21.36 21.25
C ALA A 456 6.41 20.06 21.05
N CYS A 457 6.97 18.84 20.92
CA CYS A 457 6.22 17.56 20.86
C CYS A 457 6.03 16.76 22.19
N TYR A 458 4.81 16.31 22.50
CA TYR A 458 4.55 15.41 23.66
C TYR A 458 4.75 13.92 23.34
N SER A 459 5.28 13.17 24.31
CA SER A 459 5.30 11.69 24.31
C SER A 459 5.84 11.01 23.04
N PRO A 460 6.98 11.41 22.45
CA PRO A 460 7.52 10.70 21.27
C PRO A 460 7.85 9.23 21.58
N ASP A 461 7.41 8.32 20.71
CA ASP A 461 7.67 6.88 20.77
C ASP A 461 8.48 6.44 19.53
N MET A 462 9.72 6.01 19.76
CA MET A 462 10.71 5.76 18.71
C MET A 462 11.26 4.34 18.81
N TRP A 463 11.26 3.63 17.69
CA TRP A 463 11.68 2.23 17.62
C TRP A 463 12.47 1.94 16.33
N ARG A 464 13.58 1.19 16.40
CA ARG A 464 14.38 0.84 15.21
C ARG A 464 14.86 2.08 14.45
N MET A 465 15.65 2.90 15.16
CA MET A 465 16.22 4.12 14.61
C MET A 465 17.66 3.88 14.17
N TYR A 466 18.03 4.28 12.96
CA TYR A 466 19.40 4.19 12.45
C TYR A 466 19.86 5.54 11.92
N ILE A 467 20.74 6.19 12.66
CA ILE A 467 21.30 7.50 12.34
C ILE A 467 22.79 7.35 12.09
N HIS A 468 23.25 7.82 10.93
CA HIS A 468 24.64 7.69 10.54
C HIS A 468 25.10 8.92 9.76
N GLY A 469 26.38 9.26 9.81
CA GLY A 469 26.93 10.39 9.06
C GLY A 469 27.15 11.66 9.87
N GLY A 470 27.57 12.72 9.16
CA GLY A 470 28.02 13.99 9.74
C GLY A 470 26.90 14.92 10.20
N TRP A 471 25.96 14.45 11.02
CA TRP A 471 24.96 15.29 11.67
C TRP A 471 25.57 16.08 12.85
N ASN A 472 25.14 17.31 13.07
CA ASN A 472 25.45 18.01 14.31
C ASN A 472 24.72 17.33 15.48
N LYS A 473 23.41 17.11 15.37
CA LYS A 473 22.60 16.38 16.35
C LYS A 473 21.88 15.20 15.69
N GLY A 474 21.90 14.03 16.32
CA GLY A 474 21.20 12.83 15.83
C GLY A 474 19.70 12.94 16.07
N ILE A 475 19.23 12.46 17.21
CA ILE A 475 17.84 12.57 17.65
C ILE A 475 17.78 13.64 18.74
N TRP A 476 16.97 14.67 18.56
CA TRP A 476 16.92 15.78 19.52
C TRP A 476 15.49 16.18 19.84
N LEU A 477 15.18 16.19 21.13
CA LEU A 477 13.91 16.63 21.70
C LEU A 477 14.19 17.93 22.44
N ASP A 478 13.71 19.05 21.90
CA ASP A 478 13.89 20.39 22.47
C ASP A 478 12.56 21.03 22.86
N ASP A 479 12.51 21.54 24.10
CA ASP A 479 11.37 22.31 24.58
C ASP A 479 11.75 23.79 24.60
N VAL A 480 11.38 24.51 23.54
CA VAL A 480 11.71 25.94 23.37
C VAL A 480 10.69 26.85 24.11
N PHE A 481 9.65 26.29 24.76
CA PHE A 481 8.52 27.10 25.22
C PHE A 481 8.51 27.45 26.72
N ASN A 482 8.34 28.74 26.98
CA ASN A 482 8.37 29.43 28.28
C ASN A 482 7.09 29.25 29.13
N ILE A 483 6.33 28.17 28.90
CA ILE A 483 5.07 27.87 29.61
C ILE A 483 5.31 26.68 30.54
N VAL A 484 4.79 26.79 31.76
CA VAL A 484 4.91 25.76 32.80
C VAL A 484 4.36 24.42 32.31
N GLY A 485 5.13 23.35 32.49
CA GLY A 485 4.72 21.98 32.17
C GLY A 485 5.31 21.48 30.86
N GLY A 486 6.64 21.31 30.84
CA GLY A 486 7.48 20.76 29.77
C GLY A 486 7.11 19.34 29.33
N TYR A 487 7.69 18.82 28.24
CA TYR A 487 7.29 17.50 27.67
C TYR A 487 7.07 16.42 28.71
N GLU A 488 5.98 15.68 28.58
CA GLU A 488 5.56 14.73 29.62
C GLU A 488 6.33 13.41 29.57
N ASP A 489 6.64 12.84 28.40
CA ASP A 489 7.34 11.55 28.34
C ASP A 489 8.13 11.34 27.04
N MET A 490 9.00 10.34 26.99
CA MET A 490 9.53 9.79 25.73
C MET A 490 9.94 8.31 25.83
N ARG A 491 9.96 7.61 24.69
CA ARG A 491 10.50 6.26 24.56
C ARG A 491 11.37 6.14 23.32
N LEU A 492 12.58 5.61 23.51
CA LEU A 492 13.52 5.27 22.44
C LEU A 492 14.10 3.87 22.68
N ALA A 493 13.87 2.96 21.75
CA ALA A 493 14.40 1.60 21.85
C ALA A 493 14.85 1.01 20.51
N ASN A 494 15.82 0.09 20.56
CA ASN A 494 16.45 -0.53 19.39
C ASN A 494 16.99 0.51 18.42
N TRP A 495 18.09 1.16 18.76
CA TRP A 495 18.62 2.26 17.96
C TRP A 495 20.13 2.15 17.73
N PHE A 496 20.59 2.79 16.66
CA PHE A 496 21.99 2.88 16.28
C PHE A 496 22.27 4.33 15.87
N VAL A 497 23.17 5.02 16.55
CA VAL A 497 23.56 6.40 16.23
C VAL A 497 25.08 6.46 16.13
N ALA A 498 25.60 6.82 14.96
CA ALA A 498 27.04 6.96 14.77
C ALA A 498 27.45 8.13 13.87
N GLY A 499 28.54 8.80 14.25
CA GLY A 499 29.21 9.83 13.44
C GLY A 499 28.76 11.27 13.73
N SER A 500 27.63 11.46 14.41
CA SER A 500 27.13 12.78 14.80
C SER A 500 28.01 13.44 15.88
N ASN A 501 27.95 14.77 16.00
CA ASN A 501 28.60 15.46 17.12
C ASN A 501 27.89 15.14 18.44
N TYR A 502 26.57 15.28 18.43
CA TYR A 502 25.68 14.95 19.53
C TYR A 502 24.74 13.81 19.10
N GLY A 503 24.60 12.76 19.91
CA GLY A 503 23.82 11.57 19.55
C GLY A 503 22.33 11.76 19.78
N ILE A 504 21.93 11.68 21.05
CA ILE A 504 20.55 11.80 21.52
C ILE A 504 20.49 12.96 22.52
N GLY A 505 19.50 13.84 22.41
CA GLY A 505 19.28 14.91 23.37
C GLY A 505 17.84 14.99 23.81
N VAL A 506 17.64 15.13 25.12
CA VAL A 506 16.37 15.50 25.75
C VAL A 506 16.65 16.74 26.58
N THR A 507 16.18 17.89 26.11
CA THR A 507 16.59 19.19 26.66
C THR A 507 15.41 20.12 26.93
N HIS A 508 15.28 20.59 28.17
CA HIS A 508 14.39 21.70 28.54
C HIS A 508 15.23 22.95 28.85
N GLU A 509 15.37 23.87 27.90
CA GLU A 509 16.28 25.01 28.07
C GLU A 509 15.75 26.11 29.03
N PHE A 510 14.45 26.12 29.33
CA PHE A 510 13.79 27.18 30.11
C PHE A 510 13.28 26.76 31.49
N ASP A 511 13.44 25.49 31.90
CA ASP A 511 13.06 25.04 33.24
C ASP A 511 14.18 25.31 34.27
N ASN A 512 14.59 26.58 34.36
CA ASN A 512 15.56 27.08 35.33
C ASN A 512 14.90 27.42 36.68
N ARG A 513 13.74 26.83 36.99
CA ARG A 513 13.05 27.10 38.25
C ARG A 513 13.88 26.58 39.43
N PRO A 514 14.35 27.47 40.32
CA PRO A 514 15.03 27.04 41.54
C PRO A 514 14.05 26.43 42.56
N ASP A 515 12.73 26.54 42.35
CA ASP A 515 11.70 25.96 43.20
C ASP A 515 11.29 24.57 42.73
N THR A 516 11.81 23.56 43.43
CA THR A 516 11.52 22.13 43.30
C THR A 516 10.04 21.73 43.48
N THR A 517 9.12 22.68 43.68
CA THR A 517 7.70 22.45 43.99
C THR A 517 6.77 22.41 42.78
N SER A 518 7.25 22.76 41.59
CA SER A 518 6.44 22.78 40.36
C SER A 518 6.93 21.82 39.28
N LEU A 519 7.61 20.74 39.70
CA LEU A 519 8.04 19.66 38.83
C LEU A 519 6.82 18.89 38.34
N TYR A 520 6.39 19.21 37.11
CA TYR A 520 5.65 18.26 36.29
C TYR A 520 6.54 17.01 36.15
N GLU A 521 5.97 15.83 35.92
CA GLU A 521 6.68 14.54 35.99
C GLU A 521 7.16 14.09 34.59
N PRO A 522 8.19 14.70 33.97
CA PRO A 522 8.57 14.28 32.65
C PRO A 522 9.42 13.02 32.74
N GLY A 523 8.97 11.88 32.19
CA GLY A 523 9.66 10.59 32.28
C GLY A 523 10.26 10.12 30.96
N GLY A 524 11.04 9.04 30.99
CA GLY A 524 11.38 8.40 29.72
C GLY A 524 12.30 7.20 29.79
N ALA A 525 12.47 6.55 28.65
CA ALA A 525 13.35 5.39 28.51
C ALA A 525 14.18 5.46 27.23
N ILE A 526 15.50 5.30 27.36
CA ILE A 526 16.46 5.11 26.26
C ILE A 526 17.08 3.73 26.44
N THR A 527 16.68 2.77 25.61
CA THR A 527 17.04 1.36 25.82
C THR A 527 17.54 0.66 24.56
N VAL A 528 18.34 -0.39 24.72
CA VAL A 528 18.81 -1.28 23.63
C VAL A 528 19.41 -0.49 22.46
N GLY A 529 20.64 -0.02 22.63
CA GLY A 529 21.24 0.94 21.72
C GLY A 529 22.72 0.70 21.39
N HIS A 530 23.15 1.25 20.26
CA HIS A 530 24.56 1.44 19.95
C HIS A 530 24.84 2.92 19.66
N LEU A 531 25.90 3.45 20.27
CA LEU A 531 26.23 4.87 20.19
C LEU A 531 27.71 5.12 19.91
N ASN A 532 27.98 5.95 18.92
CA ASN A 532 29.32 6.43 18.58
C ASN A 532 29.27 7.90 18.13
N CYS A 533 29.52 8.80 19.07
CA CYS A 533 29.47 10.24 18.82
C CYS A 533 30.82 10.91 19.04
N ARG A 534 31.00 12.08 18.42
CA ARG A 534 32.26 12.83 18.52
C ARG A 534 32.38 13.63 19.80
N LYS A 535 31.31 14.32 20.21
CA LYS A 535 31.29 15.21 21.37
C LYS A 535 30.53 14.57 22.52
N VAL A 536 29.22 14.41 22.38
CA VAL A 536 28.38 13.84 23.44
C VAL A 536 27.44 12.79 22.88
N GLY A 537 27.37 11.64 23.53
CA GLY A 537 26.47 10.57 23.15
C GLY A 537 25.02 10.90 23.48
N ILE A 538 24.67 10.89 24.76
CA ILE A 538 23.33 11.18 25.28
C ILE A 538 23.41 12.42 26.17
N THR A 539 22.55 13.41 25.90
CA THR A 539 22.40 14.60 26.73
C THR A 539 21.02 14.59 27.38
N ILE A 540 20.96 14.58 28.69
CA ILE A 540 19.74 14.81 29.47
C ILE A 540 19.93 16.16 30.18
N ARG A 541 19.14 17.16 29.79
CA ARG A 541 19.24 18.52 30.35
C ARG A 541 17.92 18.96 30.95
N HIS A 542 17.95 19.35 32.24
CA HIS A 542 16.78 19.81 33.01
C HIS A 542 15.57 18.87 32.88
N HIS A 543 15.82 17.56 32.87
CA HIS A 543 14.83 16.51 32.72
C HIS A 543 15.04 15.43 33.79
N ARG A 544 13.99 14.67 34.13
CA ARG A 544 14.02 13.76 35.28
C ARG A 544 13.48 12.37 34.93
N GLN A 545 13.55 11.42 35.86
CA GLN A 545 12.89 10.11 35.75
C GLN A 545 13.19 9.33 34.46
N VAL A 546 14.46 9.38 34.01
CA VAL A 546 14.90 8.68 32.79
C VAL A 546 15.61 7.39 33.13
N ILE A 547 15.19 6.31 32.47
CA ILE A 547 15.90 5.03 32.47
C ILE A 547 16.75 4.93 31.20
N ILE A 548 18.04 4.65 31.38
CA ILE A 548 19.00 4.42 30.31
C ILE A 548 19.54 3.00 30.47
N SER A 549 19.14 2.06 29.60
CA SER A 549 19.51 0.64 29.74
C SER A 549 20.04 -0.02 28.47
N ASP A 550 20.90 -1.03 28.63
CA ASP A 550 21.31 -1.93 27.54
C ASP A 550 21.96 -1.24 26.32
N ILE A 551 22.86 -0.29 26.56
CA ILE A 551 23.57 0.46 25.52
C ILE A 551 25.03 0.01 25.47
N TYR A 552 25.50 -0.21 24.24
CA TYR A 552 26.93 -0.22 23.96
C TYR A 552 27.34 1.15 23.41
N ALA A 553 28.23 1.85 24.09
CA ALA A 553 28.57 3.21 23.70
C ALA A 553 30.05 3.54 23.90
N TYR A 554 30.56 4.38 22.99
CA TYR A 554 31.89 4.96 23.06
C TYR A 554 31.90 6.36 22.44
N VAL A 555 32.89 7.17 22.82
CA VAL A 555 33.08 8.52 22.29
C VAL A 555 34.47 8.68 21.69
N ALA A 556 34.57 9.58 20.70
CA ALA A 556 35.83 9.93 20.09
C ALA A 556 36.77 10.66 21.07
N ARG A 557 38.06 10.67 20.75
CA ARG A 557 39.10 11.42 21.48
C ARG A 557 38.90 12.93 21.32
N GLU A 558 39.43 13.74 22.26
CA GLU A 558 39.46 15.21 22.21
C GLU A 558 39.97 15.76 20.87
N ASP A 559 41.05 15.19 20.29
CA ASP A 559 41.62 15.62 19.00
C ASP A 559 40.67 15.38 17.81
N ARG A 560 39.64 14.55 17.98
CA ARG A 560 38.59 14.27 17.00
C ARG A 560 37.21 14.77 17.41
N ALA A 561 37.12 15.50 18.53
CA ALA A 561 35.88 16.02 19.09
C ALA A 561 35.63 17.49 18.73
N ASP A 562 36.26 17.99 17.66
CA ASP A 562 36.07 19.35 17.14
C ASP A 562 36.11 20.43 18.25
N GLY A 563 37.13 20.36 19.11
CA GLY A 563 37.38 21.30 20.21
C GLY A 563 36.63 21.06 21.52
N GLU A 564 35.86 19.97 21.66
CA GLU A 564 35.24 19.58 22.93
C GLU A 564 36.31 19.07 23.91
N LEU A 565 36.48 19.76 25.04
CA LEU A 565 37.53 19.46 26.03
C LEU A 565 37.31 18.13 26.76
N LEU A 566 36.05 17.72 26.93
CA LEU A 566 35.73 16.46 27.62
C LEU A 566 34.53 15.76 26.96
N PRO A 567 34.76 15.08 25.81
CA PRO A 567 33.77 14.26 25.15
C PRO A 567 33.19 13.24 26.11
N SER A 568 31.86 13.08 26.10
CA SER A 568 31.14 12.32 27.13
C SER A 568 30.12 11.36 26.52
N ILE A 569 30.07 10.10 26.97
CA ILE A 569 29.03 9.17 26.50
C ILE A 569 27.65 9.65 26.97
N ILE A 570 27.53 10.04 28.24
CA ILE A 570 26.32 10.59 28.84
C ILE A 570 26.70 11.91 29.52
N LEU A 571 25.95 12.97 29.21
CA LEU A 571 25.95 14.25 29.91
C LEU A 571 24.61 14.42 30.62
N LEU A 572 24.66 14.50 31.94
CA LEU A 572 23.53 14.84 32.81
C LEU A 572 23.73 16.28 33.26
N ASP A 573 22.90 17.20 32.76
CA ASP A 573 23.03 18.64 32.99
C ASP A 573 21.76 19.19 33.66
N GLY A 574 21.79 19.43 34.97
CA GLY A 574 20.56 19.80 35.70
C GLY A 574 19.51 18.67 35.78
N ALA A 575 19.89 17.44 35.46
CA ALA A 575 19.01 16.27 35.49
C ALA A 575 18.83 15.70 36.92
N ALA A 576 17.79 14.89 37.14
CA ALA A 576 17.55 14.18 38.41
C ALA A 576 16.83 12.84 38.20
N ASP A 577 16.84 11.96 39.20
CA ASP A 577 16.13 10.67 39.17
C ASP A 577 16.47 9.83 37.93
N ILE A 578 17.77 9.71 37.65
CA ILE A 578 18.28 9.01 36.47
C ILE A 578 18.78 7.62 36.86
N GLN A 579 18.32 6.60 36.16
CA GLN A 579 18.83 5.24 36.31
C GLN A 579 19.57 4.81 35.06
N ILE A 580 20.86 4.48 35.20
CA ILE A 580 21.70 3.92 34.16
C ILE A 580 21.99 2.45 34.54
N SER A 581 21.68 1.48 33.68
CA SER A 581 21.85 0.04 33.99
C SER A 581 22.18 -0.83 32.76
N GLY A 582 22.85 -1.98 32.94
CA GLY A 582 23.07 -2.95 31.85
C GLY A 582 24.03 -2.49 30.74
N GLN A 583 24.97 -1.60 31.06
CA GLN A 583 25.76 -0.86 30.07
C GLN A 583 27.16 -1.43 29.84
N PHE A 584 27.69 -1.27 28.63
CA PHE A 584 29.13 -1.35 28.34
C PHE A 584 29.61 -0.03 27.73
N PHE A 585 30.37 0.74 28.51
CA PHE A 585 30.89 2.05 28.14
C PHE A 585 32.40 2.01 27.97
N GLU A 586 32.91 2.52 26.85
CA GLU A 586 34.34 2.59 26.57
C GLU A 586 34.81 4.05 26.44
N PRO A 587 34.92 4.81 27.55
CA PRO A 587 35.52 6.13 27.51
C PRO A 587 37.01 5.99 27.18
N GLY A 588 37.46 6.50 26.02
CA GLY A 588 38.87 6.43 25.63
C GLY A 588 39.23 5.24 24.73
N PHE A 589 38.23 4.58 24.11
CA PHE A 589 38.38 3.46 23.17
C PHE A 589 39.58 3.56 22.21
N TYR A 590 39.93 4.76 21.77
CA TYR A 590 40.99 4.95 20.80
C TYR A 590 42.42 4.97 21.38
N ASN A 591 42.70 5.22 22.66
CA ASN A 591 44.06 5.11 23.24
C ASN A 591 44.02 4.83 24.75
N SER A 592 44.88 3.92 25.23
CA SER A 592 44.83 3.36 26.60
C SER A 592 45.00 4.35 27.76
N ASP A 593 45.47 5.58 27.53
CA ASP A 593 46.09 6.39 28.59
C ASP A 593 45.67 7.87 28.67
N SER A 594 44.69 8.32 27.88
CA SER A 594 44.24 9.72 27.93
C SER A 594 42.98 9.88 28.79
N ASN A 595 43.04 10.68 29.86
CA ASN A 595 41.89 11.23 30.60
C ASN A 595 41.01 12.19 29.75
N ALA A 596 41.08 12.09 28.43
CA ALA A 596 40.51 13.05 27.46
C ALA A 596 39.06 12.71 27.06
N SER A 597 38.37 11.85 27.81
CA SER A 597 36.94 11.55 27.61
C SER A 597 36.31 10.97 28.89
N CYS A 598 34.99 11.09 29.00
CA CYS A 598 34.20 10.66 30.13
C CYS A 598 33.08 9.70 29.69
N ALA A 599 32.72 8.71 30.51
CA ALA A 599 31.52 7.93 30.26
C ALA A 599 30.29 8.66 30.79
N VAL A 600 30.21 9.00 32.07
CA VAL A 600 29.08 9.77 32.65
C VAL A 600 29.57 11.08 33.25
N ARG A 601 29.24 12.20 32.61
CA ARG A 601 29.52 13.56 33.09
C ARG A 601 28.27 14.14 33.72
N ILE A 602 28.38 14.61 34.97
CA ILE A 602 27.29 15.17 35.75
C ILE A 602 27.60 16.64 36.04
N GLU A 603 26.78 17.53 35.51
CA GLU A 603 26.84 18.97 35.66
C GLU A 603 25.49 19.44 36.21
N GLY A 604 25.46 20.33 37.19
CA GLY A 604 24.21 20.89 37.70
C GLY A 604 23.15 19.91 38.27
N ALA A 605 23.39 18.61 38.32
CA ALA A 605 22.35 17.62 38.64
C ALA A 605 21.90 17.66 40.10
N SER A 606 20.60 17.40 40.33
CA SER A 606 19.91 17.79 41.57
C SER A 606 19.58 16.66 42.55
N GLU A 607 19.30 15.40 42.18
CA GLU A 607 18.99 14.31 43.14
C GLU A 607 18.88 12.93 42.41
N GLY A 608 19.01 11.80 43.13
CA GLY A 608 18.51 10.48 42.68
C GLY A 608 19.22 9.76 41.51
N ILE A 609 20.53 9.91 41.33
CA ILE A 609 21.24 9.27 40.19
C ILE A 609 21.80 7.90 40.59
N THR A 610 21.48 6.87 39.82
CA THR A 610 22.08 5.53 39.95
C THR A 610 22.80 5.14 38.65
N VAL A 611 24.05 4.70 38.77
CA VAL A 611 24.87 4.24 37.65
C VAL A 611 25.34 2.82 37.89
N ASP A 612 24.75 1.85 37.20
CA ASP A 612 25.18 0.45 37.12
C ASP A 612 25.70 0.17 35.71
N ALA A 613 27.03 0.26 35.54
CA ALA A 613 27.66 0.20 34.24
C ALA A 613 28.99 -0.56 34.29
N GLN A 614 29.30 -1.23 33.19
CA GLN A 614 30.62 -1.75 32.93
C GLN A 614 31.44 -0.70 32.16
N PHE A 615 32.64 -0.39 32.66
CA PHE A 615 33.57 0.53 31.99
C PHE A 615 34.75 -0.25 31.41
N GLY A 616 35.03 -0.04 30.13
CA GLY A 616 36.18 -0.59 29.42
C GLY A 616 37.22 0.47 29.06
N ASN A 617 38.49 0.06 28.99
CA ASN A 617 39.62 0.74 28.34
C ASN A 617 39.77 2.28 28.57
N GLY A 618 40.51 2.71 29.60
CA GLY A 618 40.96 4.11 29.75
C GLY A 618 39.88 5.10 30.21
N GLY A 619 40.18 6.41 30.19
CA GLY A 619 39.22 7.51 30.41
C GLY A 619 38.67 7.69 31.84
N ILE A 620 37.71 8.62 31.97
CA ILE A 620 36.97 8.86 33.22
C ILE A 620 35.64 8.09 33.18
N GLY A 621 35.38 7.21 34.15
CA GLY A 621 34.12 6.47 34.23
C GLY A 621 32.93 7.37 34.59
N VAL A 622 33.02 8.05 35.73
CA VAL A 622 32.01 9.03 36.17
C VAL A 622 32.72 10.27 36.67
N LEU A 623 32.33 11.44 36.16
CA LEU A 623 32.76 12.75 36.63
C LEU A 623 31.56 13.50 37.21
N ASN A 624 31.61 13.80 38.50
CA ASN A 624 30.64 14.69 39.13
C ASN A 624 31.25 16.08 39.33
N ASN A 625 30.77 17.05 38.52
CA ASN A 625 31.09 18.47 38.61
C ASN A 625 29.87 19.31 39.06
N SER A 626 28.82 18.69 39.59
CA SER A 626 27.62 19.42 40.04
C SER A 626 27.95 20.37 41.19
N THR A 627 27.58 21.65 41.05
CA THR A 627 27.80 22.70 42.05
C THR A 627 26.66 22.84 43.06
N TYR A 628 25.52 22.16 42.85
CA TYR A 628 24.39 22.18 43.77
C TYR A 628 24.75 21.52 45.11
N THR A 629 24.25 22.05 46.23
CA THR A 629 24.65 21.61 47.58
C THR A 629 23.56 20.84 48.34
N THR A 630 22.37 20.72 47.75
CA THR A 630 21.20 20.05 48.36
C THR A 630 21.07 18.60 47.85
N ARG A 631 21.02 17.63 48.78
CA ARG A 631 20.55 16.23 48.62
C ARG A 631 21.11 15.36 47.48
N LYS A 632 22.41 15.34 47.23
CA LYS A 632 23.01 14.40 46.26
C LYS A 632 23.00 12.95 46.77
N THR A 633 22.08 12.11 46.28
CA THR A 633 22.27 10.66 46.31
C THR A 633 22.72 10.22 44.93
N ILE A 634 24.03 10.00 44.78
CA ILE A 634 24.63 9.42 43.58
C ILE A 634 25.19 8.06 43.97
N VAL A 635 24.62 6.99 43.42
CA VAL A 635 25.07 5.61 43.63
C VAL A 635 25.77 5.13 42.37
N VAL A 636 27.03 4.74 42.50
CA VAL A 636 27.81 4.18 41.39
C VAL A 636 28.19 2.74 41.71
N ASN A 637 27.63 1.82 40.93
CA ASN A 637 27.93 0.39 40.89
C ASN A 637 28.73 0.10 39.61
N ALA A 638 30.05 0.26 39.68
CA ALA A 638 30.93 0.09 38.53
C ALA A 638 31.50 -1.33 38.46
N LYS A 639 31.40 -1.97 37.28
CA LYS A 639 32.16 -3.20 36.95
C LYS A 639 33.31 -2.84 36.01
N LEU A 640 34.53 -3.21 36.35
CA LEU A 640 35.71 -3.01 35.50
C LEU A 640 36.05 -4.32 34.80
N GLN A 641 36.11 -4.32 33.47
CA GLN A 641 36.72 -5.42 32.70
C GLN A 641 38.04 -4.94 32.11
N SER A 642 39.16 -5.30 32.72
CA SER A 642 40.47 -5.21 32.08
C SER A 642 40.91 -6.61 31.64
N SER A 643 40.94 -6.87 30.33
CA SER A 643 41.41 -8.17 29.78
C SER A 643 42.92 -8.20 29.49
N ARG A 644 43.63 -7.09 29.67
CA ARG A 644 45.08 -7.01 29.43
C ARG A 644 45.85 -7.00 30.74
N ARG A 645 46.84 -7.89 30.86
CA ARG A 645 47.97 -7.73 31.80
C ARG A 645 48.67 -6.43 31.43
N LEU A 646 48.31 -5.34 32.08
CA LEU A 646 48.93 -4.04 31.89
C LEU A 646 50.14 -3.95 32.81
N THR A 647 51.33 -3.83 32.23
CA THR A 647 52.61 -3.63 32.94
C THR A 647 52.78 -2.22 33.49
N THR A 648 51.86 -1.31 33.13
CA THR A 648 51.84 0.10 33.53
C THR A 648 50.39 0.49 33.74
N TYR A 649 50.05 0.98 34.93
CA TYR A 649 48.67 1.17 35.41
C TYR A 649 47.99 2.41 34.78
N PRO A 650 46.93 2.29 33.96
CA PRO A 650 45.99 3.40 33.79
C PRO A 650 45.06 3.40 35.00
N THR A 651 45.22 4.40 35.86
CA THR A 651 44.34 4.62 37.02
C THR A 651 42.92 4.94 36.55
N PHE A 652 41.97 4.02 36.77
CA PHE A 652 40.55 4.39 36.79
C PHE A 652 40.36 5.41 37.92
N LYS A 653 40.00 6.65 37.56
CA LYS A 653 39.78 7.73 38.51
C LYS A 653 38.29 8.01 38.63
N LEU A 654 37.67 7.49 39.68
CA LEU A 654 36.35 7.96 40.12
C LEU A 654 36.56 9.34 40.77
N ILE A 655 36.39 10.43 40.00
CA ILE A 655 36.46 11.79 40.55
C ILE A 655 35.04 12.21 40.89
N VAL A 656 34.73 12.23 42.18
CA VAL A 656 33.53 12.90 42.71
C VAL A 656 34.02 14.18 43.38
N ASP A 657 33.83 15.33 42.72
CA ASP A 657 34.07 16.61 43.37
C ASP A 657 32.75 17.22 43.87
N ASN A 658 32.91 17.88 45.02
CA ASN A 658 32.09 18.84 45.72
C ASN A 658 30.71 18.45 46.31
N SER A 659 30.72 18.46 47.64
CA SER A 659 29.61 18.50 48.62
C SER A 659 28.81 17.20 48.84
N GLY A 660 29.08 16.54 49.97
CA GLY A 660 28.15 15.61 50.62
C GLY A 660 28.21 14.17 50.12
N THR A 661 28.69 13.29 51.00
CA THR A 661 28.54 11.82 51.06
C THR A 661 28.18 11.08 49.75
N VAL A 662 29.19 10.51 49.07
CA VAL A 662 28.99 9.45 48.07
C VAL A 662 29.25 8.08 48.70
N THR A 663 28.34 7.13 48.47
CA THR A 663 28.56 5.73 48.81
C THR A 663 28.87 4.97 47.52
N ALA A 664 30.14 4.66 47.30
CA ALA A 664 30.60 3.88 46.15
C ALA A 664 30.68 2.39 46.54
N PHE A 665 30.06 1.52 45.73
CA PHE A 665 30.17 0.06 45.88
C PHE A 665 30.76 -0.52 44.59
N SER A 666 31.85 -1.28 44.69
CA SER A 666 32.44 -1.99 43.55
C SER A 666 32.59 -3.47 43.87
N ASN A 667 32.01 -4.34 43.03
CA ASN A 667 32.21 -5.79 43.12
C ASN A 667 33.46 -6.19 42.33
N LEU A 668 34.47 -6.70 43.02
CA LEU A 668 35.70 -7.24 42.43
C LEU A 668 35.42 -8.60 41.77
N LEU A 669 35.71 -8.73 40.48
CA LEU A 669 35.80 -10.03 39.81
C LEU A 669 37.24 -10.53 39.86
N GLN A 670 37.40 -11.84 40.02
CA GLN A 670 38.68 -12.53 40.22
C GLN A 670 39.73 -12.15 39.15
N ASN A 671 40.98 -11.91 39.61
CA ASN A 671 42.23 -11.77 38.84
C ASN A 671 42.70 -10.37 38.38
N SER A 672 42.20 -9.25 38.92
CA SER A 672 42.74 -7.90 38.63
C SER A 672 43.65 -7.33 39.74
N GLN A 673 44.71 -6.62 39.33
CA GLN A 673 45.54 -5.78 40.21
C GLN A 673 44.88 -4.40 40.36
N ASP A 674 43.75 -4.33 41.07
CA ASP A 674 42.97 -3.10 41.13
C ASP A 674 43.48 -2.13 42.20
N ARG A 675 43.72 -0.88 41.80
CA ARG A 675 43.89 0.27 42.70
C ARG A 675 42.60 1.09 42.66
N HIS A 676 41.74 0.96 43.67
CA HIS A 676 40.59 1.84 43.86
C HIS A 676 41.07 3.12 44.51
N THR A 677 40.60 4.28 44.06
CA THR A 677 40.82 5.56 44.75
C THR A 677 39.47 6.15 45.12
N MET A 678 39.26 6.39 46.41
CA MET A 678 38.11 7.06 47.00
C MET A 678 38.57 8.41 47.55
N SER A 679 38.09 9.50 46.95
CA SER A 679 38.43 10.86 47.36
C SER A 679 37.14 11.63 47.66
N SER A 680 37.02 12.19 48.87
CA SER A 680 35.91 13.07 49.23
C SER A 680 36.41 14.51 49.41
N GLY A 681 36.03 15.41 48.51
CA GLY A 681 36.21 16.86 48.67
C GLY A 681 37.47 17.47 48.03
N LYS A 682 37.54 18.80 48.10
CA LYS A 682 38.62 19.60 47.50
C LYS A 682 39.97 19.30 48.18
N PRO A 683 41.02 18.95 47.43
CA PRO A 683 42.32 18.64 47.99
C PRO A 683 42.88 19.79 48.84
N SER A 684 43.34 19.49 50.05
CA SER A 684 44.01 20.44 50.95
C SER A 684 45.22 19.78 51.59
N PRO A 685 46.31 20.51 51.89
CA PRO A 685 47.42 19.98 52.69
C PRO A 685 47.02 19.44 54.07
N THR A 686 45.83 19.80 54.56
CA THR A 686 45.32 19.44 55.89
C THR A 686 44.38 18.24 55.93
N HIS A 687 43.91 17.74 54.78
CA HIS A 687 42.93 16.65 54.73
C HIS A 687 43.34 15.58 53.71
N PRO A 688 43.16 14.29 54.01
CA PRO A 688 43.41 13.22 53.05
C PRO A 688 42.59 13.44 51.79
N VAL A 689 43.29 13.44 50.67
CA VAL A 689 42.73 13.71 49.34
C VAL A 689 42.24 12.43 48.70
N ALA A 690 42.85 11.30 49.05
CA ALA A 690 42.53 10.00 48.46
C ALA A 690 42.82 8.86 49.44
N HIS A 691 41.84 7.98 49.61
CA HIS A 691 41.95 6.66 50.22
C HIS A 691 42.01 5.62 49.10
N ARG A 692 43.00 4.74 49.09
CA ARG A 692 43.13 3.72 48.05
C ARG A 692 43.06 2.32 48.60
N LEU A 693 42.44 1.42 47.86
CA LEU A 693 42.49 -0.02 48.13
C LEU A 693 43.22 -0.68 46.97
N THR A 694 44.32 -1.38 47.26
CA THR A 694 45.17 -2.00 46.26
C THR A 694 45.11 -3.52 46.43
N GLY A 695 44.54 -4.23 45.46
CA GLY A 695 44.53 -5.70 45.36
C GLY A 695 45.80 -6.22 44.68
N LEU A 696 46.23 -7.44 45.01
CA LEU A 696 47.46 -8.05 44.45
C LEU A 696 47.20 -9.29 43.60
N ALA A 697 48.11 -9.52 42.65
CA ALA A 697 48.18 -10.73 41.84
C ALA A 697 48.59 -11.95 42.67
N PRO A 698 48.18 -13.17 42.27
CA PRO A 698 48.64 -14.41 42.88
C PRO A 698 50.19 -14.50 42.88
N GLY A 699 50.79 -14.80 44.04
CA GLY A 699 52.23 -15.07 44.18
C GLY A 699 53.12 -13.92 44.68
N GLN A 700 52.54 -12.79 45.10
CA GLN A 700 53.30 -11.71 45.78
C GLN A 700 53.30 -11.90 47.31
N LEU A 701 54.46 -11.68 47.95
CA LEU A 701 54.67 -11.82 49.41
C LEU A 701 54.01 -10.70 50.25
N TYR A 702 53.39 -9.73 49.59
CA TYR A 702 52.68 -8.64 50.22
C TYR A 702 51.17 -8.90 50.07
N GLY A 703 50.39 -8.63 51.10
CA GLY A 703 48.94 -8.56 51.04
C GLY A 703 48.50 -7.20 50.49
N GLY A 704 47.24 -7.11 50.06
CA GLY A 704 46.67 -5.85 49.59
C GLY A 704 46.90 -4.68 50.56
N ALA A 705 46.92 -3.46 50.04
CA ALA A 705 47.22 -2.26 50.82
C ALA A 705 46.04 -1.29 50.84
N TYR A 706 45.86 -0.61 51.97
CA TYR A 706 45.04 0.58 52.08
C TYR A 706 45.94 1.81 52.14
N GLU A 707 45.95 2.64 51.09
CA GLU A 707 46.80 3.83 51.01
C GLU A 707 46.01 5.09 51.38
N ILE A 708 46.68 6.08 51.96
CA ILE A 708 46.15 7.41 52.26
C ILE A 708 47.11 8.42 51.64
N ALA A 709 46.61 9.30 50.78
CA ALA A 709 47.41 10.32 50.09
C ALA A 709 46.87 11.75 50.34
N CYS A 710 47.76 12.73 50.34
CA CYS A 710 47.45 14.17 50.43
C CYS A 710 48.14 14.96 49.32
N VAL A 711 47.67 16.18 49.05
CA VAL A 711 48.39 17.14 48.21
C VAL A 711 49.45 17.88 49.04
N ASN A 712 50.64 18.05 48.48
CA ASN A 712 51.66 18.91 49.08
C ASN A 712 51.35 20.40 48.80
N SER A 713 52.19 21.29 49.32
CA SER A 713 52.06 22.75 49.13
C SER A 713 52.15 23.21 47.67
N LEU A 714 52.61 22.35 46.76
CA LEU A 714 52.69 22.59 45.32
C LEU A 714 51.51 21.97 44.54
N GLY A 715 50.53 21.39 45.24
CA GLY A 715 49.39 20.72 44.64
C GLY A 715 49.70 19.33 44.08
N VAL A 716 50.90 18.80 44.30
CA VAL A 716 51.31 17.46 43.86
C VAL A 716 50.85 16.43 44.89
N GLU A 717 50.22 15.36 44.43
CA GLU A 717 49.78 14.27 45.29
C GLU A 717 50.97 13.48 45.84
N THR A 718 50.94 13.20 47.14
CA THR A 718 51.98 12.49 47.88
C THR A 718 51.34 11.46 48.79
N LEU A 719 51.83 10.22 48.74
CA LEU A 719 51.43 9.15 49.64
C LEU A 719 51.82 9.53 51.08
N GLN A 720 50.88 9.47 52.02
CA GLN A 720 51.07 9.88 53.41
C GLN A 720 51.15 8.70 54.36
N ALA A 721 50.31 7.70 54.16
CA ALA A 721 50.34 6.48 54.94
C ALA A 721 49.80 5.32 54.12
N LEU A 722 50.15 4.10 54.51
CA LEU A 722 49.47 2.91 54.01
C LEU A 722 49.43 1.81 55.08
N ILE A 723 48.34 1.06 55.11
CA ILE A 723 48.18 -0.17 55.89
C ILE A 723 48.35 -1.34 54.92
N GLN A 724 49.27 -2.25 55.17
CA GLN A 724 49.59 -3.34 54.26
C GLN A 724 49.68 -4.66 55.02
N GLY A 725 48.95 -5.67 54.57
CA GLY A 725 49.21 -7.05 54.97
C GLY A 725 50.52 -7.56 54.34
N ARG A 726 51.24 -8.48 54.97
CA ARG A 726 52.35 -9.22 54.34
C ARG A 726 52.23 -10.70 54.68
N PHE A 727 52.47 -11.54 53.69
CA PHE A 727 52.52 -12.98 53.80
C PHE A 727 53.89 -13.45 53.37
N THR A 728 54.72 -13.84 54.33
CA THR A 728 56.01 -14.44 54.02
C THR A 728 55.83 -15.96 53.99
N ASP A 729 55.95 -16.55 52.81
CA ASP A 729 56.10 -17.99 52.66
C ASP A 729 57.53 -18.34 53.05
N ALA A 730 57.72 -18.74 54.31
CA ALA A 730 58.96 -19.36 54.74
C ALA A 730 58.87 -20.84 54.37
N THR A 731 59.77 -21.27 53.48
CA THR A 731 59.92 -22.62 52.94
C THR A 731 59.38 -23.70 53.89
N ALA A 732 58.33 -24.40 53.46
CA ALA A 732 57.68 -25.55 54.11
C ALA A 732 57.17 -25.32 55.55
N GLY A 733 55.93 -24.79 55.66
CA GLY A 733 55.05 -25.04 56.80
C GLY A 733 54.89 -23.91 57.83
N ALA A 734 55.52 -22.75 57.63
CA ALA A 734 55.37 -21.61 58.52
C ALA A 734 54.91 -20.35 57.75
N GLU A 735 53.60 -20.22 57.56
CA GLU A 735 53.01 -18.98 57.06
C GLU A 735 53.11 -17.89 58.13
N ILE A 736 53.91 -16.84 57.87
CA ILE A 736 53.96 -15.67 58.74
C ILE A 736 53.14 -14.55 58.11
N SER A 737 51.97 -14.28 58.70
CA SER A 737 51.15 -13.11 58.40
C SER A 737 51.55 -11.93 59.28
N SER A 738 51.75 -10.75 58.69
CA SER A 738 51.91 -9.48 59.40
C SER A 738 51.05 -8.38 58.81
N LEU A 739 50.71 -7.37 59.60
CA LEU A 739 50.01 -6.16 59.20
C LEU A 739 50.89 -4.96 59.54
N GLY A 740 51.40 -4.27 58.53
CA GLY A 740 52.22 -3.07 58.68
C GLY A 740 51.40 -1.79 58.49
N LEU A 741 51.63 -0.80 59.33
CA LEU A 741 51.30 0.60 59.09
C LEU A 741 52.59 1.32 58.71
N LEU A 742 52.64 1.82 57.48
CA LEU A 742 53.75 2.63 56.98
C LEU A 742 53.28 4.07 56.84
N VAL A 743 54.16 5.02 57.17
CA VAL A 743 53.89 6.46 57.08
C VAL A 743 55.00 7.13 56.29
N ASN A 744 54.67 8.25 55.65
CA ASN A 744 55.62 9.08 54.96
C ASN A 744 56.45 9.86 55.99
N ASP A 745 57.76 9.65 55.92
CA ASP A 745 58.77 10.42 56.62
C ASP A 745 59.63 11.13 55.58
N SER A 746 59.40 12.44 55.42
CA SER A 746 60.22 13.32 54.58
C SER A 746 60.37 12.86 53.12
N GLY A 747 59.32 12.29 52.54
CA GLY A 747 59.30 11.78 51.16
C GLY A 747 59.62 10.29 51.02
N VAL A 748 59.92 9.61 52.12
CA VAL A 748 60.22 8.17 52.15
C VAL A 748 59.17 7.44 52.98
N ILE A 749 58.53 6.42 52.41
CA ILE A 749 57.60 5.58 53.16
C ILE A 749 58.38 4.65 54.09
N ARG A 750 58.15 4.80 55.40
CA ARG A 750 58.78 3.98 56.44
C ARG A 750 57.74 3.24 57.24
N GLU A 751 58.09 2.02 57.64
CA GLU A 751 57.27 1.23 58.55
C GLU A 751 57.25 1.85 59.94
N ALA A 752 56.10 2.41 60.33
CA ALA A 752 55.89 3.00 61.65
C ALA A 752 55.55 1.94 62.69
N MET A 753 54.71 0.99 62.28
CA MET A 753 54.22 -0.10 63.12
C MET A 753 54.10 -1.38 62.30
N THR A 754 54.45 -2.51 62.90
CA THR A 754 54.10 -3.85 62.37
C THR A 754 53.50 -4.70 63.46
N LEU A 755 52.34 -5.27 63.17
CA LEU A 755 51.68 -6.32 63.95
C LEU A 755 52.03 -7.68 63.31
N ARG A 756 52.63 -8.58 64.08
CA ARG A 756 52.99 -9.93 63.60
C ARG A 756 52.73 -10.98 64.65
N LYS A 757 52.46 -12.22 64.20
CA LYS A 757 52.43 -13.39 65.08
C LYS A 757 53.84 -13.64 65.65
N PRO A 758 53.99 -13.96 66.94
CA PRO A 758 55.30 -14.26 67.53
C PRO A 758 55.95 -15.47 66.85
N THR A 759 57.23 -15.34 66.50
CA THR A 759 58.08 -16.43 65.99
C THR A 759 58.74 -17.14 67.16
N VAL A 760 58.24 -18.34 67.49
CA VAL A 760 58.80 -19.43 68.31
C VAL A 760 59.79 -19.01 69.41
N ASP A 761 59.25 -18.63 70.58
CA ASP A 761 59.48 -19.32 71.86
C ASP A 761 58.75 -18.56 72.99
N ASN A 762 57.68 -19.18 73.48
CA ASN A 762 56.99 -18.97 74.77
C ASN A 762 56.17 -17.73 75.12
N ASP A 763 55.87 -16.80 74.21
CA ASP A 763 54.96 -15.70 74.54
C ASP A 763 53.83 -15.58 73.51
N GLY A 764 52.62 -16.03 73.89
CA GLY A 764 51.39 -15.96 73.09
C GLY A 764 50.86 -14.54 72.85
N TYR A 765 51.73 -13.54 72.80
CA TYR A 765 51.38 -12.12 72.73
C TYR A 765 51.69 -11.54 71.33
N PRO A 766 50.82 -10.67 70.80
CA PRO A 766 51.17 -9.86 69.63
C PRO A 766 52.33 -8.90 69.96
N ILE A 767 53.23 -8.71 69.00
CA ILE A 767 54.35 -7.76 69.12
C ILE A 767 54.00 -6.53 68.28
N LEU A 768 54.13 -5.33 68.88
CA LEU A 768 54.16 -4.06 68.15
C LEU A 768 55.61 -3.64 67.98
N LEU A 769 56.06 -3.55 66.73
CA LEU A 769 57.39 -3.01 66.39
C LEU A 769 57.24 -1.52 66.09
N PHE A 770 57.89 -0.65 66.87
CA PHE A 770 57.95 0.78 66.58
C PHE A 770 59.30 1.13 65.95
N ARG A 771 59.30 1.98 64.92
CA ARG A 771 60.52 2.65 64.46
C ARG A 771 60.47 4.11 64.88
N THR A 772 61.47 4.54 65.63
CA THR A 772 61.70 5.97 65.89
C THR A 772 62.35 6.62 64.66
N SER A 773 62.50 7.95 64.65
CA SER A 773 63.20 8.68 63.57
C SER A 773 64.68 8.30 63.43
N SER A 774 65.25 7.60 64.42
CA SER A 774 66.54 6.90 64.32
C SER A 774 66.34 5.50 63.74
N THR A 775 67.32 4.99 63.00
CA THR A 775 67.33 3.67 62.34
C THR A 775 67.16 2.44 63.26
N THR A 776 66.91 2.63 64.55
CA THR A 776 66.78 1.59 65.56
C THR A 776 65.33 1.13 65.69
N VAL A 777 65.07 -0.16 65.44
CA VAL A 777 63.74 -0.78 65.63
C VAL A 777 63.58 -1.14 67.11
N ALA A 778 62.59 -0.55 67.78
CA ALA A 778 62.23 -0.93 69.15
C ALA A 778 61.09 -1.97 69.09
N ALA A 779 61.40 -3.24 69.38
CA ALA A 779 60.39 -4.26 69.52
C ALA A 779 59.76 -4.19 70.91
N LYS A 780 58.44 -3.99 70.99
CA LYS A 780 57.71 -3.96 72.26
C LYS A 780 56.66 -5.06 72.28
N ARG A 781 56.66 -5.86 73.35
CA ARG A 781 55.63 -6.89 73.57
C ARG A 781 54.35 -6.20 74.03
N VAL A 782 53.20 -6.65 73.55
CA VAL A 782 51.93 -6.05 73.98
C VAL A 782 51.04 -7.11 74.60
N LYS A 783 50.75 -6.92 75.89
CA LYS A 783 49.91 -7.82 76.67
C LYS A 783 48.61 -7.14 77.06
N MET A 784 47.53 -7.91 77.05
CA MET A 784 46.26 -7.46 77.59
C MET A 784 46.31 -7.59 79.11
N GLY A 785 45.97 -6.52 79.79
CA GLY A 785 45.93 -6.44 81.24
C GLY A 785 44.90 -7.37 81.88
N PRO A 786 45.00 -7.58 83.20
CA PRO A 786 43.93 -8.18 83.98
C PRO A 786 42.60 -7.43 83.79
N ALA A 787 41.47 -8.10 84.06
CA ALA A 787 40.19 -7.41 84.11
C ALA A 787 40.25 -6.22 85.10
N ASN A 788 39.66 -5.08 84.72
CA ASN A 788 39.62 -3.84 85.51
C ASN A 788 40.95 -3.11 85.67
N SER A 789 41.94 -3.42 84.82
CA SER A 789 43.23 -2.71 84.82
C SER A 789 43.21 -1.41 84.00
N GLY A 790 42.09 -1.07 83.36
CA GLY A 790 41.91 0.17 82.60
C GLY A 790 41.84 1.43 83.48
N PRO A 791 42.02 2.63 82.90
CA PRO A 791 41.86 3.89 83.63
C PRO A 791 40.48 3.96 84.28
N GLY A 792 40.44 4.20 85.60
CA GLY A 792 39.18 4.22 86.37
C GLY A 792 38.67 2.83 86.79
N GLY A 793 39.44 1.76 86.61
CA GLY A 793 39.05 0.41 87.05
C GLY A 793 38.04 -0.28 86.13
N VAL A 794 37.81 0.25 84.93
CA VAL A 794 36.85 -0.29 83.96
C VAL A 794 37.61 -0.80 82.73
N GLY A 795 37.35 -2.06 82.34
CA GLY A 795 37.99 -2.68 81.18
C GLY A 795 39.42 -3.18 81.43
N ARG A 796 40.06 -3.74 80.39
CA ARG A 796 41.45 -4.21 80.43
C ARG A 796 42.36 -3.17 79.78
N ALA A 797 43.44 -2.77 80.43
CA ALA A 797 44.46 -1.92 79.79
C ALA A 797 45.32 -2.74 78.84
N LEU A 798 45.75 -2.15 77.72
CA LEU A 798 46.86 -2.69 76.93
C LEU A 798 48.18 -2.25 77.58
N TYR A 799 49.06 -3.20 77.91
CA TYR A 799 50.39 -2.91 78.41
C TYR A 799 51.42 -3.16 77.30
N VAL A 800 52.19 -2.13 76.98
CA VAL A 800 53.36 -2.21 76.09
C VAL A 800 54.58 -2.43 77.00
N ASP A 801 55.19 -3.61 76.92
CA ASP A 801 56.36 -3.97 77.75
C ASP A 801 57.58 -3.20 77.29
N ASN A 802 58.27 -2.60 78.26
CA ASN A 802 58.98 -1.32 78.12
C ASN A 802 60.11 -1.28 77.12
#